data_AF-A0A7Y5CM72-F1
#
_entry.id   AF-A0A7Y5CM72-F1
#
_cell.length_a   1.000
_cell.length_b   1.000
_cell.length_c   1.000
_cell.angle_alpha   90.00
_cell.angle_beta   90.00
_cell.angle_gamma   90.00
#
_symmetry.space_group_name_H-M   'P 1'
#
loop_
_entity.id
_entity.type
_entity.pdbx_description
1 polymer ?
#
loop_
_entity_poly.entity_id
_entity_poly.type
_entity_poly.pdbx_seq_one_letter_code
_entity_poly.pdbx_strand_id
1 'polypeptide(L)'
;MHIIGMHVLDATIIVAYFAVMIWIGKILQKRMHSTEDYFMGGRRMGRLYQFFLNFGGSTDASQAAAVSREIYRQGIAGMWIQYLVLFLTPFYWFTSMLFRRARLVTLGDFFTERFESKFLGGAFAVFTIFMALFGTAVGYLVSAKTFMALTPKPASAYTAAERLKVDSYYEYRELKVLYTEGKLPEEKQARYQELRSMDNKGQLGAFISHVKPVYFYFAYGTIVCIYVLLGGLTAAAMTDVIQGILMIFFSCLLIPFGLIKIGGFSGLHAAVPEHMFWLFGTEALSEYAWYTIAAMSFANLVSITAVATGMQVSGSATNENTARFGIIGGMMFKRVMMIFWAFAGLLAIGLFAGQLNDPDLIWGYMTQQLLGPGFIGIMMVGILAANMSSLDVQSVSLAALFVNQVYKPLAPHKSEQHYMAVGRVVIFLTIFGGIGMALYVKNLLELFKYFISMPAIFGAAIWLGFMWRRLSAKAVTIQVFVSFLIIVIIPNLFTTWGVTRGHAPFLKQTEERQIVVHTKALQTDVDAGLAREVGERIAKTRVIPPYPIFFDKMARENPEDPNSRLIGIGRFNAELWVLSWFGLDFSGFNKAQLEATRFAFDALFPLLCLIVLSYFTRPASRKTLDFFFAKVHTPIQPTHEEDTRLVLANAAHMQHFESRKLFPRTQWEFHKPMKMDYLGFFGTWGLVGLIVLLLWIVVNLGA
;
A
#
# COMPACT_ATOMS: atom_id res chain seq x y z
N MET A 1 -1.02 -38.74 -2.02
CA MET A 1 -2.48 -38.49 -2.17
C MET A 1 -2.69 -36.99 -2.36
N HIS A 2 -3.61 -36.57 -3.23
CA HIS A 2 -3.90 -35.16 -3.49
C HIS A 2 -5.36 -34.83 -3.21
N ILE A 3 -5.62 -33.67 -2.60
CA ILE A 3 -6.95 -33.13 -2.31
C ILE A 3 -7.01 -31.73 -2.95
N ILE A 4 -7.90 -31.52 -3.93
CA ILE A 4 -8.06 -30.23 -4.63
C ILE A 4 -6.72 -29.75 -5.24
N GLY A 5 -5.96 -30.68 -5.82
CA GLY A 5 -4.65 -30.39 -6.43
C GLY A 5 -3.49 -30.17 -5.44
N MET A 6 -3.75 -30.16 -4.13
CA MET A 6 -2.71 -30.04 -3.09
C MET A 6 -2.32 -31.40 -2.56
N HIS A 7 -1.07 -31.57 -2.11
CA HIS A 7 -0.69 -32.76 -1.37
C HIS A 7 -1.42 -32.80 -0.02
N VAL A 8 -1.78 -33.99 0.47
CA VAL A 8 -2.49 -34.15 1.77
C VAL A 8 -1.73 -33.50 2.93
N LEU A 9 -0.40 -33.50 2.88
CA LEU A 9 0.44 -32.82 3.87
C LEU A 9 0.20 -31.31 3.88
N ASP A 10 0.14 -30.68 2.69
CA ASP A 10 -0.11 -29.24 2.56
C ASP A 10 -1.49 -28.86 3.08
N ALA A 11 -2.51 -29.65 2.71
CA ALA A 11 -3.88 -29.46 3.17
C ALA A 11 -3.98 -29.56 4.71
N THR A 12 -3.33 -30.56 5.30
CA THR A 12 -3.30 -30.76 6.76
C THR A 12 -2.68 -29.56 7.49
N ILE A 13 -1.58 -29.01 6.97
CA ILE A 13 -0.91 -27.83 7.54
C ILE A 13 -1.85 -26.62 7.55
N ILE A 14 -2.58 -26.38 6.47
CA ILE A 14 -3.54 -25.27 6.36
C ILE A 14 -4.70 -25.43 7.35
N VAL A 15 -5.27 -26.63 7.44
CA VAL A 15 -6.37 -26.91 8.38
C VAL A 15 -5.91 -26.77 9.83
N ALA A 16 -4.73 -27.30 10.17
CA ALA A 16 -4.15 -27.19 11.50
C ALA A 16 -3.91 -25.72 11.88
N TYR A 17 -3.38 -24.92 10.95
CA TYR A 17 -3.20 -23.49 11.14
C TYR A 17 -4.52 -22.79 11.51
N PHE A 18 -5.57 -22.97 10.71
CA PHE A 18 -6.85 -22.33 10.99
C PHE A 18 -7.48 -22.79 12.32
N ALA A 19 -7.35 -24.07 12.67
CA ALA A 19 -7.81 -24.59 13.94
C ALA A 19 -7.11 -23.91 15.13
N VAL A 20 -5.79 -23.71 15.05
CA VAL A 20 -5.01 -22.98 16.06
C VAL A 20 -5.48 -21.52 16.18
N MET A 21 -5.71 -20.83 15.06
CA MET A 21 -6.17 -19.43 15.08
C MET A 21 -7.53 -19.28 15.76
N ILE A 22 -8.50 -20.16 15.44
CA ILE A 22 -9.83 -20.16 16.06
C ILE A 22 -9.72 -20.49 17.55
N TRP A 23 -8.87 -21.45 17.92
CA TRP A 23 -8.65 -21.84 19.31
C TRP A 23 -8.08 -20.68 20.15
N ILE A 24 -7.09 -19.94 19.64
CA ILE A 24 -6.54 -18.75 20.29
C ILE A 24 -7.62 -17.69 20.48
N GLY A 25 -8.39 -17.39 19.43
CA GLY A 25 -9.48 -16.41 19.50
C GLY A 25 -10.50 -16.75 20.59
N LYS A 26 -10.89 -18.04 20.70
CA LYS A 26 -11.85 -18.52 21.71
C LYS A 26 -11.31 -18.41 23.15
N ILE A 27 -10.02 -18.63 23.37
CA ILE A 27 -9.41 -18.48 24.70
C ILE A 27 -9.39 -17.02 25.12
N LEU A 28 -9.06 -16.11 24.20
CA LEU A 28 -8.88 -14.69 24.50
C LEU A 28 -10.20 -13.93 24.64
N GLN A 29 -11.25 -14.39 23.95
CA GLN A 29 -12.61 -13.87 24.12
C GLN A 29 -13.04 -13.78 25.59
N LYS A 30 -12.63 -14.75 26.41
CA LYS A 30 -12.98 -14.81 27.85
C LYS A 30 -12.39 -13.65 28.67
N ARG A 31 -11.43 -12.90 28.13
CA ARG A 31 -10.76 -11.78 28.81
C ARG A 31 -11.32 -10.41 28.39
N MET A 32 -12.32 -10.35 27.51
CA MET A 32 -12.82 -9.11 26.93
C MET A 32 -14.18 -8.72 27.53
N HIS A 33 -14.18 -7.80 28.49
CA HIS A 33 -15.41 -7.40 29.20
C HIS A 33 -15.89 -5.98 28.87
N SER A 34 -15.03 -5.12 28.32
CA SER A 34 -15.34 -3.71 27.99
C SER A 34 -15.01 -3.34 26.54
N THR A 35 -15.54 -2.21 26.05
CA THR A 35 -15.15 -1.69 24.73
C THR A 35 -13.67 -1.28 24.68
N GLU A 36 -13.09 -0.84 25.79
CA GLU A 36 -11.66 -0.52 25.87
C GLU A 36 -10.80 -1.78 25.77
N ASP A 37 -11.21 -2.89 26.40
CA ASP A 37 -10.53 -4.18 26.22
C ASP A 37 -10.63 -4.67 24.78
N TYR A 38 -11.80 -4.48 24.16
CA TYR A 38 -12.06 -4.94 22.80
C TYR A 38 -11.31 -4.13 21.73
N PHE A 39 -11.35 -2.80 21.81
CA PHE A 39 -10.79 -1.91 20.80
C PHE A 39 -9.39 -1.40 21.11
N MET A 40 -8.94 -1.40 22.36
CA MET A 40 -7.63 -0.85 22.75
C MET A 40 -6.75 -1.87 23.48
N GLY A 41 -7.23 -3.09 23.69
CA GLY A 41 -6.52 -4.12 24.46
C GLY A 41 -6.17 -3.65 25.88
N GLY A 42 -7.04 -2.82 26.48
CA GLY A 42 -6.83 -2.25 27.81
C GLY A 42 -5.63 -1.31 27.91
N ARG A 43 -5.05 -0.87 26.78
CA ARG A 43 -3.84 -0.01 26.70
C ARG A 43 -2.60 -0.62 27.39
N ARG A 44 -2.52 -1.95 27.43
CA ARG A 44 -1.47 -2.71 28.14
C ARG A 44 -0.50 -3.43 27.21
N MET A 45 -0.48 -3.09 25.92
CA MET A 45 0.38 -3.78 24.95
C MET A 45 1.85 -3.44 25.16
N GLY A 46 2.63 -4.48 25.52
CA GLY A 46 4.08 -4.42 25.64
C GLY A 46 4.80 -4.34 24.29
N ARG A 47 6.14 -4.23 24.34
CA ARG A 47 7.00 -4.05 23.15
C ARG A 47 6.87 -5.17 22.12
N LEU A 48 6.78 -6.42 22.56
CA LEU A 48 6.66 -7.58 21.67
C LEU A 48 5.36 -7.52 20.85
N TYR A 49 4.23 -7.33 21.53
CA TYR A 49 2.92 -7.21 20.88
C TYR A 49 2.87 -6.00 19.94
N GLN A 50 3.38 -4.85 20.38
CA GLN A 50 3.43 -3.65 19.54
C GLN A 50 4.32 -3.83 18.32
N PHE A 51 5.44 -4.55 18.43
CA PHE A 51 6.29 -4.88 17.28
C PHE A 51 5.52 -5.71 16.26
N PHE A 52 4.90 -6.81 16.68
CA PHE A 52 4.20 -7.72 15.76
C PHE A 52 2.91 -7.13 15.20
N LEU A 53 2.17 -6.32 15.96
CA LEU A 53 0.99 -5.62 15.48
C LEU A 53 1.34 -4.62 14.36
N ASN A 54 2.46 -3.91 14.49
CA ASN A 54 2.95 -3.00 13.45
C ASN A 54 3.62 -3.74 12.29
N PHE A 55 4.35 -4.82 12.56
CA PHE A 55 4.97 -5.65 11.53
C PHE A 55 3.92 -6.35 10.68
N GLY A 56 3.00 -7.10 11.29
CA GLY A 56 1.94 -7.84 10.61
C GLY A 56 0.84 -6.95 10.04
N GLY A 57 0.49 -5.85 10.70
CA GLY A 57 -0.45 -4.87 10.16
C GLY A 57 0.10 -4.05 8.98
N SER A 58 1.43 -4.01 8.81
CA SER A 58 2.07 -3.36 7.65
C SER A 58 2.55 -4.34 6.59
N THR A 59 2.61 -5.64 6.90
CA THR A 59 3.15 -6.69 6.03
C THR A 59 2.02 -7.60 5.56
N ASP A 60 1.72 -7.54 4.28
CA ASP A 60 0.81 -8.47 3.62
C ASP A 60 1.58 -9.33 2.63
N ALA A 61 1.18 -10.59 2.46
CA ALA A 61 1.88 -11.53 1.57
C ALA A 61 1.67 -11.19 0.09
N SER A 62 0.62 -10.42 -0.22
CA SER A 62 0.52 -9.76 -1.53
C SER A 62 1.77 -8.95 -1.85
N GLN A 63 2.45 -8.39 -0.84
CA GLN A 63 3.65 -7.60 -1.06
C GLN A 63 4.87 -8.44 -1.40
N ALA A 64 4.97 -9.68 -0.91
CA ALA A 64 6.02 -10.59 -1.35
C ALA A 64 5.91 -10.84 -2.87
N ALA A 65 4.70 -11.18 -3.32
CA ALA A 65 4.42 -11.33 -4.74
C ALA A 65 4.61 -10.02 -5.53
N ALA A 66 4.16 -8.88 -5.00
CA ALA A 66 4.26 -7.59 -5.68
C ALA A 66 5.71 -7.08 -5.78
N VAL A 67 6.53 -7.29 -4.75
CA VAL A 67 7.97 -6.96 -4.76
C VAL A 67 8.66 -7.85 -5.78
N SER A 68 8.51 -9.16 -5.70
CA SER A 68 9.17 -10.07 -6.65
C SER A 68 8.71 -9.85 -8.10
N ARG A 69 7.41 -9.54 -8.32
CA ARG A 69 6.88 -9.10 -9.62
C ARG A 69 7.58 -7.86 -10.13
N GLU A 70 7.73 -6.84 -9.29
CA GLU A 70 8.34 -5.58 -9.70
C GLU A 70 9.81 -5.76 -10.04
N ILE A 71 10.52 -6.59 -9.26
CA ILE A 71 11.92 -6.92 -9.54
C ILE A 71 12.02 -7.75 -10.83
N TYR A 72 11.13 -8.71 -11.05
CA TYR A 72 11.09 -9.47 -12.31
C TYR A 72 10.89 -8.57 -13.54
N ARG A 73 10.16 -7.45 -13.39
CA ARG A 73 9.86 -6.51 -14.48
C ARG A 73 10.95 -5.45 -14.71
N GLN A 74 11.53 -4.90 -13.66
CA GLN A 74 12.45 -3.73 -13.74
C GLN A 74 13.84 -3.98 -13.14
N GLY A 75 14.12 -5.19 -12.69
CA GLY A 75 15.30 -5.47 -11.88
C GLY A 75 15.21 -4.81 -10.52
N ILE A 76 16.35 -4.70 -9.84
CA ILE A 76 16.43 -4.23 -8.46
C ILE A 76 15.99 -2.78 -8.27
N ALA A 77 16.05 -1.95 -9.34
CA ALA A 77 15.55 -0.57 -9.33
C ALA A 77 14.06 -0.49 -9.00
N GLY A 78 13.31 -1.56 -9.29
CA GLY A 78 11.93 -1.73 -8.86
C GLY A 78 11.73 -1.68 -7.35
N MET A 79 12.78 -1.82 -6.53
CA MET A 79 12.68 -1.71 -5.07
C MET A 79 12.29 -0.31 -4.59
N TRP A 80 12.62 0.75 -5.33
CA TRP A 80 12.36 2.11 -4.85
C TRP A 80 10.88 2.43 -4.69
N ILE A 81 10.02 1.83 -5.51
CA ILE A 81 8.56 1.97 -5.34
C ILE A 81 8.07 1.28 -4.06
N GLN A 82 8.72 0.20 -3.65
CA GLN A 82 8.39 -0.56 -2.44
C GLN A 82 9.00 0.10 -1.19
N TYR A 83 10.07 0.86 -1.38
CA TYR A 83 10.76 1.62 -0.35
C TYR A 83 10.27 3.06 -0.19
N LEU A 84 9.17 3.47 -0.82
CA LEU A 84 8.58 4.81 -0.59
C LEU A 84 8.47 5.13 0.90
N VAL A 85 7.90 4.21 1.68
CA VAL A 85 7.70 4.38 3.13
C VAL A 85 9.01 4.25 3.95
N LEU A 86 10.12 3.77 3.38
CA LEU A 86 11.42 3.70 4.07
C LEU A 86 11.89 5.09 4.52
N PHE A 87 11.73 6.10 3.68
CA PHE A 87 12.15 7.47 4.02
C PHE A 87 11.22 8.17 5.01
N LEU A 88 10.05 7.57 5.28
CA LEU A 88 9.04 8.11 6.17
C LEU A 88 9.18 7.55 7.59
N THR A 89 9.86 6.41 7.75
CA THR A 89 9.95 5.76 9.05
C THR A 89 10.53 6.61 10.18
N PRO A 90 11.49 7.54 9.96
CA PRO A 90 11.94 8.45 11.01
C PRO A 90 10.81 9.33 11.57
N PHE A 91 9.82 9.70 10.74
CA PHE A 91 8.68 10.50 11.18
C PHE A 91 7.70 9.71 12.05
N TYR A 92 7.69 8.38 11.98
CA TYR A 92 6.89 7.55 12.90
C TYR A 92 7.32 7.69 14.36
N TRP A 93 8.57 8.12 14.62
CA TRP A 93 9.03 8.47 15.96
C TRP A 93 8.12 9.52 16.63
N PHE A 94 7.66 10.49 15.83
CA PHE A 94 6.79 11.56 16.30
C PHE A 94 5.31 11.17 16.22
N THR A 95 4.84 10.59 15.11
CA THR A 95 3.41 10.30 14.97
C THR A 95 2.91 9.27 15.98
N SER A 96 3.67 8.21 16.27
CA SER A 96 3.28 7.23 17.30
C SER A 96 3.20 7.83 18.69
N MET A 97 4.12 8.74 19.03
CA MET A 97 4.08 9.52 20.26
C MET A 97 2.84 10.41 20.30
N LEU A 98 2.58 11.19 19.24
CA LEU A 98 1.43 12.09 19.17
C LEU A 98 0.11 11.31 19.31
N PHE A 99 -0.02 10.19 18.60
CA PHE A 99 -1.20 9.33 18.65
C PHE A 99 -1.37 8.69 20.03
N ARG A 100 -0.29 8.21 20.66
CA ARG A 100 -0.36 7.68 22.02
C ARG A 100 -0.78 8.76 23.03
N ARG A 101 -0.21 9.97 22.95
CA ARG A 101 -0.48 11.08 23.88
C ARG A 101 -1.82 11.76 23.65
N ALA A 102 -2.41 11.64 22.47
CA ALA A 102 -3.76 12.10 22.23
C ALA A 102 -4.78 11.39 23.15
N ARG A 103 -4.47 10.17 23.62
CA ARG A 103 -5.34 9.32 24.47
C ARG A 103 -6.67 8.96 23.80
N LEU A 104 -6.74 9.07 22.48
CA LEU A 104 -7.93 8.80 21.68
C LEU A 104 -7.96 7.34 21.20
N VAL A 105 -9.15 6.86 20.86
CA VAL A 105 -9.33 5.52 20.28
C VAL A 105 -9.18 5.60 18.76
N THR A 106 -9.76 6.63 18.14
CA THR A 106 -9.85 6.75 16.68
C THR A 106 -9.46 8.14 16.20
N LEU A 107 -8.99 8.25 14.96
CA LEU A 107 -8.74 9.54 14.30
C LEU A 107 -10.01 10.37 14.11
N GLY A 108 -11.19 9.74 14.12
CA GLY A 108 -12.45 10.48 14.17
C GLY A 108 -12.63 11.24 15.48
N ASP A 109 -12.18 10.66 16.61
CA ASP A 109 -12.27 11.33 17.92
C ASP A 109 -11.34 12.54 17.94
N PHE A 110 -10.24 12.48 17.20
CA PHE A 110 -9.33 13.60 17.02
C PHE A 110 -10.07 14.77 16.39
N PHE A 111 -10.87 14.55 15.34
CA PHE A 111 -11.61 15.65 14.73
C PHE A 111 -12.68 16.24 15.67
N THR A 112 -13.39 15.37 16.40
CA THR A 112 -14.42 15.79 17.36
C THR A 112 -13.82 16.58 18.51
N GLU A 113 -12.69 16.16 19.07
CA GLU A 113 -12.08 16.84 20.22
C GLU A 113 -11.23 18.05 19.82
N ARG A 114 -10.40 17.94 18.77
CA ARG A 114 -9.53 19.04 18.32
C ARG A 114 -10.30 20.19 17.69
N PHE A 115 -11.40 19.91 17.00
CA PHE A 115 -12.13 20.93 16.23
C PHE A 115 -13.58 21.14 16.68
N GLU A 116 -14.04 20.46 17.74
CA GLU A 116 -15.43 20.52 18.22
C GLU A 116 -16.44 20.14 17.12
N SER A 117 -16.01 19.32 16.15
CA SER A 117 -16.77 19.03 14.93
C SER A 117 -17.03 17.53 14.75
N LYS A 118 -18.23 17.11 15.12
CA LYS A 118 -18.73 15.75 14.85
C LYS A 118 -18.86 15.46 13.35
N PHE A 119 -19.14 16.49 12.54
CA PHE A 119 -19.22 16.34 11.10
C PHE A 119 -17.89 15.89 10.50
N LEU A 120 -16.76 16.51 10.90
CA LEU A 120 -15.44 16.11 10.42
C LEU A 120 -15.08 14.69 10.86
N GLY A 121 -15.39 14.31 12.11
CA GLY A 121 -15.21 12.95 12.60
C GLY A 121 -16.02 11.92 11.79
N GLY A 122 -17.29 12.21 11.51
CA GLY A 122 -18.16 11.38 10.68
C GLY A 122 -17.72 11.31 9.21
N ALA A 123 -17.33 12.45 8.62
CA ALA A 123 -16.83 12.50 7.23
C ALA A 123 -15.55 11.68 7.08
N PHE A 124 -14.61 11.80 8.02
CA PHE A 124 -13.41 10.97 8.07
C PHE A 124 -13.77 9.49 8.23
N ALA A 125 -14.73 9.15 9.08
CA ALA A 125 -15.20 7.77 9.27
C ALA A 125 -15.76 7.16 7.97
N VAL A 126 -16.67 7.87 7.29
CA VAL A 126 -17.26 7.41 6.01
C VAL A 126 -16.17 7.23 4.95
N PHE A 127 -15.29 8.22 4.79
CA PHE A 127 -14.16 8.16 3.87
C PHE A 127 -13.26 6.94 4.14
N THR A 128 -12.93 6.72 5.41
CA THR A 128 -12.02 5.66 5.82
C THR A 128 -12.65 4.27 5.66
N ILE A 129 -13.95 4.12 5.96
CA ILE A 129 -14.69 2.87 5.74
C ILE A 129 -14.71 2.53 4.25
N PHE A 130 -14.98 3.51 3.38
CA PHE A 130 -14.91 3.31 1.94
C PHE A 130 -13.50 2.85 1.54
N MET A 131 -12.45 3.57 1.91
CA MET A 131 -11.06 3.20 1.59
C MET A 131 -10.68 1.80 2.10
N ALA A 132 -11.18 1.40 3.26
CA ALA A 132 -10.92 0.08 3.80
C ALA A 132 -11.62 -1.05 3.03
N LEU A 133 -12.84 -0.84 2.53
CA LEU A 133 -13.50 -1.83 1.66
C LEU A 133 -12.69 -2.08 0.39
N PHE A 134 -12.09 -1.04 -0.18
CA PHE A 134 -11.14 -1.17 -1.29
C PHE A 134 -9.87 -1.92 -0.89
N GLY A 135 -9.27 -1.58 0.26
CA GLY A 135 -8.10 -2.29 0.82
C GLY A 135 -8.35 -3.78 1.01
N THR A 136 -9.48 -4.11 1.65
CA THR A 136 -9.93 -5.48 1.87
C THR A 136 -10.13 -6.23 0.55
N ALA A 137 -10.74 -5.59 -0.46
CA ALA A 137 -10.95 -6.18 -1.78
C ALA A 137 -9.64 -6.55 -2.49
N VAL A 138 -8.63 -5.66 -2.43
CA VAL A 138 -7.29 -5.91 -2.97
C VAL A 138 -6.63 -7.09 -2.25
N GLY A 139 -6.70 -7.14 -0.92
CA GLY A 139 -6.18 -8.26 -0.12
C GLY A 139 -6.80 -9.61 -0.52
N TYR A 140 -8.12 -9.66 -0.71
CA TYR A 140 -8.81 -10.85 -1.23
C TYR A 140 -8.32 -11.26 -2.61
N LEU A 141 -8.31 -10.32 -3.56
CA LEU A 141 -7.93 -10.58 -4.95
C LEU A 141 -6.53 -11.18 -5.05
N VAL A 142 -5.56 -10.58 -4.36
CA VAL A 142 -4.18 -11.08 -4.40
C VAL A 142 -4.07 -12.43 -3.70
N SER A 143 -4.65 -12.57 -2.50
CA SER A 143 -4.63 -13.85 -1.77
C SER A 143 -5.21 -15.00 -2.60
N ALA A 144 -6.34 -14.76 -3.30
CA ALA A 144 -6.93 -15.77 -4.17
C ALA A 144 -6.06 -16.07 -5.38
N LYS A 145 -5.53 -15.06 -6.07
CA LYS A 145 -4.64 -15.28 -7.23
C LYS A 145 -3.42 -16.12 -6.83
N THR A 146 -2.79 -15.78 -5.71
CA THR A 146 -1.63 -16.54 -5.22
C THR A 146 -2.03 -17.95 -4.82
N PHE A 147 -3.14 -18.15 -4.11
CA PHE A 147 -3.62 -19.48 -3.73
C PHE A 147 -3.99 -20.34 -4.95
N MET A 148 -4.62 -19.74 -5.97
CA MET A 148 -4.99 -20.40 -7.22
C MET A 148 -3.75 -20.82 -8.01
N ALA A 149 -2.72 -19.97 -8.07
CA ALA A 149 -1.44 -20.29 -8.71
C ALA A 149 -0.74 -21.49 -8.08
N LEU A 150 -1.04 -21.78 -6.81
CA LEU A 150 -0.51 -22.92 -6.09
C LEU A 150 -1.40 -24.17 -6.18
N THR A 151 -2.59 -24.07 -6.77
CA THR A 151 -3.57 -25.16 -6.96
C THR A 151 -4.03 -25.30 -8.43
N PRO A 152 -3.12 -25.33 -9.41
CA PRO A 152 -3.46 -25.48 -10.82
C PRO A 152 -4.06 -26.85 -11.05
N LYS A 153 -5.08 -26.87 -11.90
CA LYS A 153 -5.66 -28.08 -12.44
C LYS A 153 -4.71 -28.62 -13.52
N PRO A 154 -4.43 -29.93 -13.56
CA PRO A 154 -3.58 -30.50 -14.60
C PRO A 154 -4.26 -30.32 -15.96
N ALA A 155 -3.48 -30.07 -17.01
CA ALA A 155 -4.01 -29.82 -18.36
C ALA A 155 -4.88 -30.97 -18.89
N SER A 156 -4.65 -32.21 -18.43
CA SER A 156 -5.47 -33.39 -18.75
C SER A 156 -6.88 -33.34 -18.16
N ALA A 157 -7.09 -32.57 -17.09
CA ALA A 157 -8.39 -32.40 -16.46
C ALA A 157 -9.15 -31.17 -16.98
N TYR A 158 -8.58 -30.42 -17.93
CA TYR A 158 -9.28 -29.26 -18.52
C TYR A 158 -10.49 -29.72 -19.33
N THR A 159 -11.62 -29.07 -19.10
CA THR A 159 -12.76 -29.13 -20.03
C THR A 159 -12.37 -28.47 -21.36
N ALA A 160 -13.10 -28.77 -22.43
CA ALA A 160 -12.83 -28.15 -23.74
C ALA A 160 -12.84 -26.62 -23.68
N ALA A 161 -13.77 -26.03 -22.93
CA ALA A 161 -13.86 -24.58 -22.73
C ALA A 161 -12.69 -24.02 -21.89
N GLU A 162 -12.26 -24.74 -20.86
CA GLU A 162 -11.10 -24.39 -20.04
C GLU A 162 -9.80 -24.43 -20.84
N ARG A 163 -9.62 -25.47 -21.66
CA ARG A 163 -8.45 -25.61 -22.53
C ARG A 163 -8.43 -24.50 -23.57
N LEU A 164 -9.56 -24.24 -24.25
CA LEU A 164 -9.67 -23.14 -25.20
C LEU A 164 -9.29 -21.79 -24.57
N LYS A 165 -9.71 -21.53 -23.33
CA LYS A 165 -9.37 -20.30 -22.59
C LYS A 165 -7.86 -20.15 -22.35
N VAL A 166 -7.20 -21.24 -21.98
CA VAL A 166 -5.75 -21.24 -21.73
C VAL A 166 -4.97 -21.13 -23.05
N ASP A 167 -5.37 -21.89 -24.07
CA ASP A 167 -4.73 -21.84 -25.39
C ASP A 167 -4.89 -20.46 -26.02
N SER A 168 -6.09 -19.87 -25.94
CA SER A 168 -6.37 -18.50 -26.38
C SER A 168 -5.55 -17.46 -25.60
N TYR A 169 -5.24 -17.71 -24.33
CA TYR A 169 -4.35 -16.85 -23.56
C TYR A 169 -2.92 -16.89 -24.11
N TYR A 170 -2.37 -18.08 -24.35
CA TYR A 170 -1.02 -18.20 -24.92
C TYR A 170 -0.95 -17.63 -26.34
N GLU A 171 -1.94 -17.93 -27.18
CA GLU A 171 -2.09 -17.34 -28.50
C GLU A 171 -2.11 -15.81 -28.43
N TYR A 172 -2.92 -15.23 -27.53
CA TYR A 172 -2.97 -13.78 -27.33
C TYR A 172 -1.59 -13.21 -26.98
N ARG A 173 -0.85 -13.88 -26.08
CA ARG A 173 0.48 -13.41 -25.66
C ARG A 173 1.47 -13.45 -26.81
N GLU A 174 1.48 -14.49 -27.63
CA GLU A 174 2.31 -14.58 -28.83
C GLU A 174 1.99 -13.45 -29.83
N LEU A 175 0.70 -13.26 -30.12
CA LEU A 175 0.26 -12.19 -31.03
C LEU A 175 0.57 -10.80 -30.46
N LYS A 176 0.50 -10.62 -29.14
CA LYS A 176 0.87 -9.36 -28.47
C LYS A 176 2.35 -9.04 -28.64
N VAL A 177 3.23 -10.03 -28.55
CA VAL A 177 4.68 -9.84 -28.78
C VAL A 177 4.90 -9.41 -30.23
N LEU A 178 4.34 -10.15 -31.20
CA LEU A 178 4.44 -9.81 -32.61
C LEU A 178 3.88 -8.41 -32.91
N TYR A 179 2.75 -8.04 -32.30
CA TYR A 179 2.17 -6.71 -32.40
C TYR A 179 3.10 -5.63 -31.85
N THR A 180 3.69 -5.87 -30.68
CA THR A 180 4.61 -4.94 -30.01
C THR A 180 5.91 -4.76 -30.81
N GLU A 181 6.36 -5.81 -31.49
CA GLU A 181 7.53 -5.78 -32.39
C GLU A 181 7.20 -5.25 -33.80
N GLY A 182 5.94 -4.91 -34.09
CA GLY A 182 5.51 -4.47 -35.43
C GLY A 182 5.52 -5.58 -36.50
N LYS A 183 5.60 -6.85 -36.08
CA LYS A 183 5.69 -8.04 -36.95
C LYS A 183 4.39 -8.84 -37.01
N LEU A 184 3.26 -8.30 -36.53
CA LEU A 184 1.99 -9.03 -36.55
C LEU A 184 1.45 -9.10 -37.99
N PRO A 185 1.28 -10.31 -38.57
CA PRO A 185 0.70 -10.46 -39.90
C PRO A 185 -0.72 -9.89 -39.94
N GLU A 186 -1.12 -9.27 -41.07
CA GLU A 186 -2.46 -8.68 -41.24
C GLU A 186 -3.58 -9.69 -40.96
N GLU A 187 -3.41 -10.94 -41.41
CA GLU A 187 -4.37 -12.03 -41.17
C GLU A 187 -4.62 -12.32 -39.69
N LYS A 188 -3.63 -12.05 -38.82
CA LYS A 188 -3.72 -12.30 -37.36
C LYS A 188 -4.14 -11.06 -36.58
N GLN A 189 -4.31 -9.90 -37.21
CA GLN A 189 -4.75 -8.67 -36.53
C GLN A 189 -6.16 -8.81 -35.95
N ALA A 190 -7.11 -9.36 -36.71
CA ALA A 190 -8.48 -9.56 -36.23
C ALA A 190 -8.52 -10.49 -35.02
N ARG A 191 -7.80 -11.62 -35.07
CA ARG A 191 -7.67 -12.57 -33.97
C ARG A 191 -6.99 -11.95 -32.75
N TYR A 192 -5.93 -11.17 -32.96
CA TYR A 192 -5.29 -10.42 -31.89
C TYR A 192 -6.26 -9.45 -31.21
N GLN A 193 -7.07 -8.71 -31.98
CA GLN A 193 -8.05 -7.77 -31.43
C GLN A 193 -9.17 -8.49 -30.64
N GLU A 194 -9.66 -9.62 -31.14
CA GLU A 194 -10.63 -10.48 -30.43
C GLU A 194 -10.05 -10.94 -29.09
N LEU A 195 -8.86 -11.54 -29.13
CA LEU A 195 -8.18 -12.04 -27.95
C LEU A 195 -7.82 -10.92 -26.97
N ARG A 196 -7.42 -9.76 -27.46
CA ARG A 196 -7.19 -8.55 -26.65
C ARG A 196 -8.48 -8.11 -25.95
N SER A 197 -9.62 -8.18 -26.63
CA SER A 197 -10.93 -7.87 -26.04
C SER A 197 -11.30 -8.88 -24.95
N MET A 198 -11.05 -10.17 -25.18
CA MET A 198 -11.25 -11.23 -24.19
C MET A 198 -10.33 -11.06 -22.97
N ASP A 199 -9.06 -10.73 -23.18
CA ASP A 199 -8.09 -10.42 -22.13
C ASP A 199 -8.53 -9.21 -21.28
N ASN A 200 -8.94 -8.13 -21.93
CA ASN A 200 -9.47 -6.93 -21.28
C ASN A 200 -10.74 -7.21 -20.46
N LYS A 201 -11.51 -8.25 -20.82
CA LYS A 201 -12.68 -8.72 -20.07
C LYS A 201 -12.34 -9.72 -18.95
N GLY A 202 -11.06 -10.08 -18.77
CA GLY A 202 -10.61 -11.09 -17.80
C GLY A 202 -11.02 -12.52 -18.19
N GLN A 203 -11.34 -12.73 -19.46
CA GLN A 203 -11.82 -14.02 -19.97
C GLN A 203 -10.68 -14.96 -20.34
N LEU A 204 -9.47 -14.46 -20.57
CA LEU A 204 -8.26 -15.25 -20.77
C LEU A 204 -7.55 -15.51 -19.44
N GLY A 205 -6.71 -16.55 -19.36
CA GLY A 205 -5.88 -16.82 -18.18
C GLY A 205 -4.82 -17.87 -18.45
N ALA A 206 -3.66 -17.72 -17.79
CA ALA A 206 -2.50 -18.60 -17.99
C ALA A 206 -2.72 -20.05 -17.51
N PHE A 207 -3.62 -20.26 -16.56
CA PHE A 207 -3.94 -21.59 -16.05
C PHE A 207 -5.37 -21.61 -15.49
N ILE A 208 -5.90 -22.81 -15.29
CA ILE A 208 -7.14 -23.04 -14.55
C ILE A 208 -6.78 -23.64 -13.20
N SER A 209 -7.31 -23.08 -12.12
CA SER A 209 -7.15 -23.64 -10.76
C SER A 209 -8.31 -24.58 -10.43
N HIS A 210 -8.05 -25.55 -9.55
CA HIS A 210 -9.10 -26.33 -8.90
C HIS A 210 -10.05 -25.47 -8.06
N VAL A 211 -9.60 -24.28 -7.64
CA VAL A 211 -10.31 -23.39 -6.74
C VAL A 211 -10.82 -22.18 -7.52
N LYS A 212 -12.14 -21.94 -7.44
CA LYS A 212 -12.72 -20.72 -8.01
C LYS A 212 -12.55 -19.55 -7.02
N PRO A 213 -12.23 -18.34 -7.48
CA PRO A 213 -12.00 -17.19 -6.60
C PRO A 213 -13.17 -16.92 -5.65
N VAL A 214 -14.40 -16.99 -6.15
CA VAL A 214 -15.62 -16.73 -5.35
C VAL A 214 -15.69 -17.65 -4.12
N TYR A 215 -15.49 -18.95 -4.29
CA TYR A 215 -15.53 -19.90 -3.18
C TYR A 215 -14.38 -19.67 -2.20
N PHE A 216 -13.19 -19.33 -2.71
CA PHE A 216 -12.06 -18.96 -1.88
C PHE A 216 -12.39 -17.73 -1.01
N TYR A 217 -12.94 -16.66 -1.61
CA TYR A 217 -13.29 -15.44 -0.88
C TYR A 217 -14.25 -15.70 0.27
N PHE A 218 -15.33 -16.45 0.02
CA PHE A 218 -16.31 -16.77 1.05
C PHE A 218 -15.75 -17.70 2.14
N ALA A 219 -14.99 -18.74 1.76
CA ALA A 219 -14.40 -19.65 2.73
C ALA A 219 -13.37 -18.94 3.62
N TYR A 220 -12.41 -18.25 2.99
CA TYR A 220 -11.38 -17.49 3.68
C TYR A 220 -11.99 -16.37 4.53
N GLY A 221 -12.90 -15.57 3.96
CA GLY A 221 -13.57 -14.49 4.69
C GLY A 221 -14.41 -14.96 5.87
N THR A 222 -15.07 -16.11 5.78
CA THR A 222 -15.81 -16.70 6.91
C THR A 222 -14.86 -17.08 8.04
N ILE A 223 -13.75 -17.76 7.72
CA ILE A 223 -12.74 -18.14 8.72
C ILE A 223 -12.16 -16.90 9.38
N VAL A 224 -11.83 -15.88 8.58
CA VAL A 224 -11.30 -14.61 9.07
C VAL A 224 -12.29 -13.94 10.02
N CYS A 225 -13.54 -13.81 9.58
CA CYS A 225 -14.60 -13.19 10.36
C CYS A 225 -14.80 -13.89 11.71
N ILE A 226 -14.80 -15.23 11.75
CA ILE A 226 -15.01 -15.98 12.99
C ILE A 226 -13.95 -15.60 14.04
N TYR A 227 -12.66 -15.65 13.70
CA TYR A 227 -11.63 -15.40 14.71
C TYR A 227 -11.55 -13.92 15.12
N VAL A 228 -11.72 -12.99 14.18
CA VAL A 228 -11.68 -11.53 14.48
C VAL A 228 -12.85 -11.15 15.41
N LEU A 229 -14.06 -11.66 15.15
CA LEU A 229 -15.23 -11.41 15.99
C LEU A 229 -15.04 -11.88 17.44
N LEU A 230 -14.37 -13.00 17.63
CA LEU A 230 -14.10 -13.59 18.94
C LEU A 230 -13.01 -12.83 19.71
N GLY A 231 -12.02 -12.28 19.00
CA GLY A 231 -10.73 -11.94 19.59
C GLY A 231 -10.43 -10.46 19.86
N GLY A 232 -11.03 -9.53 19.09
CA GLY A 232 -10.72 -8.08 19.15
C GLY A 232 -9.20 -7.77 19.12
N LEU A 233 -8.80 -6.55 19.51
CA LEU A 233 -7.41 -6.10 19.30
C LEU A 233 -6.37 -6.92 20.10
N THR A 234 -6.74 -7.44 21.27
CA THR A 234 -5.81 -8.27 22.07
C THR A 234 -5.52 -9.61 21.42
N ALA A 235 -6.53 -10.26 20.85
CA ALA A 235 -6.28 -11.49 20.11
C ALA A 235 -5.49 -11.20 18.84
N ALA A 236 -5.82 -10.14 18.12
CA ALA A 236 -5.08 -9.68 16.96
C ALA A 236 -3.58 -9.58 17.25
N ALA A 237 -3.22 -8.93 18.37
CA ALA A 237 -1.83 -8.79 18.77
C ALA A 237 -1.14 -10.12 19.09
N MET A 238 -1.84 -11.11 19.63
CA MET A 238 -1.27 -12.42 19.92
C MET A 238 -1.14 -13.28 18.67
N THR A 239 -2.15 -13.25 17.80
CA THR A 239 -2.14 -13.97 16.52
C THR A 239 -1.08 -13.41 15.58
N ASP A 240 -0.88 -12.09 15.59
CA ASP A 240 0.15 -11.41 14.80
C ASP A 240 1.57 -11.83 15.16
N VAL A 241 1.82 -12.26 16.41
CA VAL A 241 3.13 -12.83 16.80
C VAL A 241 3.39 -14.13 16.03
N ILE A 242 2.41 -15.03 16.02
CA ILE A 242 2.52 -16.33 15.33
C ILE A 242 2.60 -16.10 13.82
N GLN A 243 1.71 -15.27 13.28
CA GLN A 243 1.68 -14.93 11.86
C GLN A 243 2.96 -14.22 11.43
N GLY A 244 3.51 -13.33 12.26
CA GLY A 244 4.78 -12.66 12.00
C GLY A 244 5.96 -13.61 11.92
N ILE A 245 6.04 -14.61 12.79
CA ILE A 245 7.06 -15.65 12.70
C ILE A 245 6.91 -16.47 11.41
N LEU A 246 5.68 -16.83 11.05
CA LEU A 246 5.38 -17.51 9.78
C LEU A 246 5.75 -16.64 8.57
N MET A 247 5.51 -15.34 8.65
CA MET A 247 5.89 -14.36 7.63
C MET A 247 7.39 -14.34 7.39
N ILE A 248 8.19 -14.31 8.46
CA ILE A 248 9.66 -14.39 8.37
C ILE A 248 10.09 -15.68 7.68
N PHE A 249 9.51 -16.80 8.11
CA PHE A 249 9.90 -18.11 7.60
C PHE A 249 9.62 -18.25 6.10
N PHE A 250 8.41 -17.93 5.63
CA PHE A 250 8.10 -18.08 4.20
C PHE A 250 8.87 -17.07 3.34
N SER A 251 9.16 -15.88 3.88
CA SER A 251 9.90 -14.82 3.16
C SER A 251 11.29 -15.29 2.73
N CYS A 252 11.93 -16.13 3.53
CA CYS A 252 13.24 -16.70 3.23
C CYS A 252 13.16 -18.06 2.53
N LEU A 253 11.98 -18.70 2.47
CA LEU A 253 11.84 -20.10 2.11
C LEU A 253 12.25 -20.40 0.66
N LEU A 254 11.96 -19.52 -0.30
CA LEU A 254 12.30 -19.74 -1.71
C LEU A 254 13.79 -19.61 -2.01
N ILE A 255 14.53 -18.89 -1.17
CA ILE A 255 15.89 -18.44 -1.46
C ILE A 255 16.89 -19.62 -1.52
N PRO A 256 16.97 -20.52 -0.52
CA PRO A 256 17.88 -21.66 -0.57
C PRO A 256 17.66 -22.54 -1.79
N PHE A 257 16.40 -22.89 -2.10
CA PHE A 257 16.07 -23.75 -3.24
C PHE A 257 16.37 -23.07 -4.58
N GLY A 258 16.09 -21.77 -4.71
CA GLY A 258 16.43 -21.00 -5.90
C GLY A 258 17.94 -20.90 -6.13
N LEU A 259 18.71 -20.63 -5.07
CA LEU A 259 20.17 -20.57 -5.12
C LEU A 259 20.80 -21.91 -5.51
N ILE A 260 20.32 -23.02 -4.94
CA ILE A 260 20.81 -24.36 -5.32
C ILE A 260 20.56 -24.61 -6.80
N LYS A 261 19.36 -24.27 -7.30
CA LYS A 261 18.97 -24.52 -8.69
C LYS A 261 19.73 -23.66 -9.72
N ILE A 262 20.04 -22.41 -9.37
CA ILE A 262 20.73 -21.48 -10.28
C ILE A 262 22.26 -21.62 -10.26
N GLY A 263 22.82 -22.40 -9.32
CA GLY A 263 24.28 -22.57 -9.18
C GLY A 263 24.94 -21.55 -8.23
N GLY A 264 24.20 -21.07 -7.23
CA GLY A 264 24.67 -20.13 -6.22
C GLY A 264 24.64 -18.67 -6.69
N PHE A 265 25.30 -17.80 -5.92
CA PHE A 265 25.33 -16.35 -6.19
C PHE A 265 26.03 -16.00 -7.51
N SER A 266 27.14 -16.67 -7.84
CA SER A 266 27.82 -16.48 -9.13
C SER A 266 26.96 -16.94 -10.31
N GLY A 267 26.21 -18.04 -10.14
CA GLY A 267 25.23 -18.48 -11.15
C GLY A 267 24.12 -17.46 -11.39
N LEU A 268 23.68 -16.76 -10.34
CA LEU A 268 22.70 -15.68 -10.46
C LEU A 268 23.24 -14.49 -11.27
N HIS A 269 24.46 -14.02 -10.99
CA HIS A 269 25.10 -12.95 -11.75
C HIS A 269 25.42 -13.33 -13.19
N ALA A 270 25.69 -14.62 -13.45
CA ALA A 270 25.87 -15.12 -14.82
C ALA A 270 24.55 -15.18 -15.61
N ALA A 271 23.43 -15.49 -14.95
CA ALA A 271 22.12 -15.68 -15.60
C ALA A 271 21.31 -14.39 -15.78
N VAL A 272 21.52 -13.37 -14.94
CA VAL A 272 20.73 -12.13 -14.94
C VAL A 272 21.53 -10.99 -15.57
N PRO A 273 20.94 -10.20 -16.50
CA PRO A 273 21.63 -9.06 -17.09
C PRO A 273 22.12 -8.04 -16.04
N GLU A 274 23.35 -7.54 -16.18
CA GLU A 274 24.00 -6.64 -15.21
C GLU A 274 23.16 -5.40 -14.86
N HIS A 275 22.48 -4.80 -15.85
CA HIS A 275 21.65 -3.61 -15.63
C HIS A 275 20.45 -3.87 -14.69
N MET A 276 20.02 -5.13 -14.51
CA MET A 276 18.98 -5.51 -13.57
C MET A 276 19.46 -5.50 -12.11
N PHE A 277 20.78 -5.41 -11.86
CA PHE A 277 21.37 -5.22 -10.53
C PHE A 277 21.68 -3.76 -10.21
N TRP A 278 21.47 -2.83 -11.15
CA TRP A 278 21.73 -1.41 -10.89
C TRP A 278 20.65 -0.83 -9.98
N LEU A 279 21.07 -0.42 -8.78
CA LEU A 279 20.15 0.06 -7.74
C LEU A 279 19.25 1.20 -8.22
N PHE A 280 19.78 2.14 -9.02
CA PHE A 280 19.02 3.28 -9.54
C PHE A 280 18.52 3.09 -10.99
N GLY A 281 18.72 1.90 -11.56
CA GLY A 281 18.40 1.60 -12.95
C GLY A 281 19.19 2.46 -13.94
N THR A 282 18.68 2.60 -15.16
CA THR A 282 19.13 3.60 -16.13
C THR A 282 18.06 4.66 -16.34
N GLU A 283 18.44 5.92 -16.51
CA GLU A 283 17.48 7.02 -16.77
C GLU A 283 16.56 6.76 -17.97
N ALA A 284 17.01 5.95 -18.92
CA ALA A 284 16.26 5.60 -20.12
C ALA A 284 15.27 4.42 -19.95
N LEU A 285 15.44 3.57 -18.93
CA LEU A 285 14.62 2.37 -18.72
C LEU A 285 13.84 2.37 -17.40
N SER A 286 14.26 3.15 -16.40
CA SER A 286 13.54 3.23 -15.13
C SER A 286 12.25 4.02 -15.33
N GLU A 287 11.10 3.37 -15.07
CA GLU A 287 9.80 4.06 -15.02
C GLU A 287 9.74 5.07 -13.84
N TYR A 288 10.71 5.00 -12.91
CA TYR A 288 10.72 5.74 -11.66
C TYR A 288 12.04 6.51 -11.48
N ALA A 289 12.06 7.75 -11.96
CA ALA A 289 13.17 8.65 -11.67
C ALA A 289 13.18 9.05 -10.18
N TRP A 290 14.36 9.39 -9.64
CA TRP A 290 14.54 9.71 -8.23
C TRP A 290 13.61 10.84 -7.73
N TYR A 291 13.35 11.85 -8.56
CA TYR A 291 12.44 12.96 -8.23
C TYR A 291 10.98 12.51 -8.15
N THR A 292 10.58 11.47 -8.90
CA THR A 292 9.25 10.87 -8.79
C THR A 292 9.11 10.13 -7.46
N ILE A 293 10.13 9.34 -7.10
CA ILE A 293 10.19 8.64 -5.80
C ILE A 293 10.18 9.65 -4.64
N ALA A 294 10.91 10.76 -4.74
CA ALA A 294 10.91 11.82 -3.74
C ALA A 294 9.53 12.47 -3.58
N ALA A 295 8.87 12.84 -4.69
CA ALA A 295 7.53 13.41 -4.67
C ALA A 295 6.48 12.44 -4.09
N MET A 296 6.53 11.17 -4.50
CA MET A 296 5.66 10.12 -3.95
C MET A 296 5.90 9.87 -2.46
N SER A 297 7.17 9.89 -2.02
CA SER A 297 7.52 9.75 -0.61
C SER A 297 6.97 10.93 0.21
N PHE A 298 7.08 12.15 -0.32
CA PHE A 298 6.52 13.33 0.31
C PHE A 298 4.99 13.30 0.37
N ALA A 299 4.30 12.87 -0.69
CA ALA A 299 2.86 12.66 -0.70
C ALA A 299 2.44 11.61 0.35
N ASN A 300 3.16 10.49 0.43
CA ASN A 300 2.93 9.48 1.46
C ASN A 300 3.12 10.06 2.87
N LEU A 301 4.07 10.99 3.07
CA LEU A 301 4.33 11.58 4.38
C LEU A 301 3.13 12.39 4.86
N VAL A 302 2.46 13.08 3.95
CA VAL A 302 1.20 13.77 4.26
C VAL A 302 0.09 12.75 4.55
N SER A 303 -0.06 11.74 3.70
CA SER A 303 -1.10 10.71 3.79
C SER A 303 -1.03 9.82 5.04
N ILE A 304 0.16 9.55 5.56
CA ILE A 304 0.36 8.45 6.52
C ILE A 304 -0.33 8.66 7.86
N THR A 305 -0.55 9.91 8.28
CA THR A 305 -1.24 10.24 9.53
C THR A 305 -2.75 9.99 9.45
N ALA A 306 -3.32 9.86 8.25
CA ALA A 306 -4.73 9.57 8.03
C ALA A 306 -5.04 8.06 8.02
N VAL A 307 -4.07 7.19 8.28
CA VAL A 307 -4.31 5.74 8.34
C VAL A 307 -5.05 5.39 9.63
N ALA A 308 -6.26 4.83 9.48
CA ALA A 308 -7.21 4.54 10.57
C ALA A 308 -6.59 3.78 11.74
N THR A 309 -5.77 2.78 11.43
CA THR A 309 -5.18 1.86 12.41
C THR A 309 -4.13 2.56 13.28
N GLY A 310 -3.47 3.60 12.78
CA GLY A 310 -2.33 4.23 13.45
C GLY A 310 -2.65 4.72 14.87
N MET A 311 -3.83 5.34 15.05
CA MET A 311 -4.25 5.87 16.35
C MET A 311 -4.59 4.77 17.35
N GLN A 312 -5.34 3.75 16.92
CA GLN A 312 -5.71 2.62 17.76
C GLN A 312 -4.48 1.80 18.18
N VAL A 313 -3.62 1.46 17.21
CA VAL A 313 -2.38 0.70 17.42
C VAL A 313 -1.47 1.42 18.41
N SER A 314 -1.16 2.70 18.15
CA SER A 314 -0.30 3.49 19.04
C SER A 314 -0.95 3.72 20.41
N GLY A 315 -2.27 3.91 20.45
CA GLY A 315 -3.03 4.13 21.68
C GLY A 315 -3.10 2.90 22.60
N SER A 316 -2.99 1.69 22.04
CA SER A 316 -3.01 0.42 22.79
C SER A 316 -1.69 0.11 23.51
N ALA A 317 -0.60 0.81 23.17
CA ALA A 317 0.69 0.65 23.82
C ALA A 317 0.67 1.13 25.29
N THR A 318 1.49 0.52 26.14
CA THR A 318 1.62 0.93 27.55
C THR A 318 2.04 2.40 27.70
N ASN A 319 3.04 2.83 26.92
CA ASN A 319 3.58 4.19 26.92
C ASN A 319 4.10 4.56 25.52
N GLU A 320 4.56 5.79 25.36
CA GLU A 320 5.04 6.33 24.07
C GLU A 320 6.29 5.62 23.57
N ASN A 321 7.20 5.21 24.46
CA ASN A 321 8.41 4.50 24.07
C ASN A 321 8.09 3.10 23.54
N THR A 322 7.10 2.43 24.13
CA THR A 322 6.58 1.15 23.63
C THR A 322 5.89 1.32 22.28
N ALA A 323 5.11 2.39 22.08
CA ALA A 323 4.49 2.72 20.78
C ALA A 323 5.56 2.99 19.70
N ARG A 324 6.56 3.81 20.02
CA ARG A 324 7.70 4.13 19.14
C ARG A 324 8.49 2.89 18.75
N PHE A 325 8.82 2.05 19.73
CA PHE A 325 9.53 0.79 19.49
C PHE A 325 8.72 -0.14 18.56
N GLY A 326 7.42 -0.26 18.81
CA GLY A 326 6.52 -1.07 18.01
C GLY A 326 6.50 -0.65 16.55
N ILE A 327 6.19 0.61 16.28
CA ILE A 327 6.04 1.11 14.91
C ILE A 327 7.38 1.12 14.16
N ILE A 328 8.48 1.58 14.77
CA ILE A 328 9.78 1.65 14.10
C ILE A 328 10.34 0.26 13.91
N GLY A 329 10.32 -0.57 14.95
CA GLY A 329 10.80 -1.95 14.88
C GLY A 329 10.04 -2.74 13.82
N GLY A 330 8.70 -2.73 13.86
CA GLY A 330 7.88 -3.46 12.91
C GLY A 330 8.04 -2.96 11.47
N MET A 331 8.02 -1.65 11.26
CA MET A 331 8.17 -1.06 9.92
C MET A 331 9.56 -1.29 9.33
N MET A 332 10.62 -1.20 10.13
CA MET A 332 11.99 -1.46 9.66
C MET A 332 12.20 -2.94 9.38
N PHE A 333 11.69 -3.81 10.23
CA PHE A 333 11.84 -5.24 10.04
C PHE A 333 11.12 -5.72 8.78
N LYS A 334 9.96 -5.12 8.44
CA LYS A 334 9.33 -5.30 7.13
C LYS A 334 10.27 -4.94 5.96
N ARG A 335 11.07 -3.88 6.07
CA ARG A 335 12.02 -3.50 5.00
C ARG A 335 13.11 -4.54 4.80
N VAL A 336 13.56 -5.17 5.89
CA VAL A 336 14.48 -6.33 5.82
C VAL A 336 13.81 -7.49 5.08
N MET A 337 12.53 -7.79 5.35
CA MET A 337 11.79 -8.84 4.63
C MET A 337 11.70 -8.57 3.11
N MET A 338 11.50 -7.32 2.72
CA MET A 338 11.45 -6.95 1.30
C MET A 338 12.78 -7.19 0.58
N ILE A 339 13.93 -7.16 1.25
CA ILE A 339 15.22 -7.55 0.64
C ILE A 339 15.19 -9.02 0.23
N PHE A 340 14.66 -9.90 1.08
CA PHE A 340 14.53 -11.33 0.76
C PHE A 340 13.59 -11.54 -0.43
N TRP A 341 12.47 -10.81 -0.51
CA TRP A 341 11.56 -10.91 -1.66
C TRP A 341 12.14 -10.30 -2.93
N ALA A 342 12.97 -9.26 -2.82
CA ALA A 342 13.72 -8.71 -3.94
C ALA A 342 14.68 -9.75 -4.50
N PHE A 343 15.39 -10.43 -3.61
CA PHE A 343 16.30 -11.51 -3.97
C PHE A 343 15.56 -12.69 -4.63
N ALA A 344 14.40 -13.07 -4.09
CA ALA A 344 13.52 -14.04 -4.74
C ALA A 344 13.12 -13.60 -6.16
N GLY A 345 12.83 -12.31 -6.35
CA GLY A 345 12.56 -11.73 -7.68
C GLY A 345 13.73 -11.86 -8.65
N LEU A 346 14.97 -11.56 -8.21
CA LEU A 346 16.18 -11.75 -9.03
C LEU A 346 16.41 -13.22 -9.39
N LEU A 347 16.24 -14.14 -8.43
CA LEU A 347 16.29 -15.59 -8.69
C LEU A 347 15.25 -15.99 -9.74
N ALA A 348 14.08 -15.37 -9.71
CA ALA A 348 13.03 -15.63 -10.67
C ALA A 348 13.42 -15.19 -12.09
N ILE A 349 14.11 -14.05 -12.24
CA ILE A 349 14.66 -13.61 -13.53
C ILE A 349 15.66 -14.66 -14.03
N GLY A 350 16.65 -15.02 -13.21
CA GLY A 350 17.71 -15.93 -13.64
C GLY A 350 17.23 -17.35 -13.96
N LEU A 351 16.17 -17.83 -13.30
CA LEU A 351 15.63 -19.17 -13.52
C LEU A 351 14.54 -19.23 -14.60
N PHE A 352 13.77 -18.15 -14.76
CA PHE A 352 12.48 -18.18 -15.49
C PHE A 352 12.27 -16.99 -16.44
N ALA A 353 13.30 -16.20 -16.75
CA ALA A 353 13.20 -15.14 -17.77
C ALA A 353 12.65 -15.70 -19.09
N GLY A 354 11.66 -15.00 -19.67
CA GLY A 354 11.02 -15.40 -20.93
C GLY A 354 10.02 -16.56 -20.83
N GLN A 355 9.95 -17.29 -19.71
CA GLN A 355 8.99 -18.40 -19.53
C GLN A 355 7.62 -17.91 -19.02
N LEU A 356 7.59 -16.79 -18.30
CA LEU A 356 6.37 -16.23 -17.71
C LEU A 356 6.00 -14.91 -18.37
N ASN A 357 4.86 -14.93 -19.03
CA ASN A 357 4.26 -13.78 -19.66
C ASN A 357 3.49 -12.88 -18.68
N ASP A 358 3.02 -13.43 -17.55
CA ASP A 358 2.39 -12.63 -16.49
C ASP A 358 3.31 -12.55 -15.26
N PRO A 359 3.95 -11.40 -15.03
CA PRO A 359 4.76 -11.17 -13.84
C PRO A 359 3.98 -11.35 -12.52
N ASP A 360 2.65 -11.16 -12.49
CA ASP A 360 1.85 -11.33 -11.27
C ASP A 360 1.92 -12.76 -10.73
N LEU A 361 2.21 -13.74 -11.59
CA LEU A 361 2.21 -15.17 -11.25
C LEU A 361 3.58 -15.67 -10.80
N ILE A 362 4.63 -14.85 -10.87
CA ILE A 362 6.02 -15.29 -10.67
C ILE A 362 6.23 -15.96 -9.31
N TRP A 363 5.65 -15.40 -8.24
CA TRP A 363 5.82 -15.93 -6.88
C TRP A 363 5.19 -17.32 -6.72
N GLY A 364 3.97 -17.50 -7.25
CA GLY A 364 3.29 -18.78 -7.22
C GLY A 364 4.02 -19.83 -8.07
N TYR A 365 4.47 -19.44 -9.26
CA TYR A 365 5.24 -20.31 -10.13
C TYR A 365 6.57 -20.76 -9.50
N MET A 366 7.34 -19.82 -8.92
CA MET A 366 8.56 -20.16 -8.18
C MET A 366 8.29 -21.16 -7.06
N THR A 367 7.22 -20.94 -6.30
CA THR A 367 6.84 -21.82 -5.20
C THR A 367 6.60 -23.24 -5.69
N GLN A 368 5.89 -23.42 -6.80
CA GLN A 368 5.64 -24.75 -7.35
C GLN A 368 6.88 -25.41 -7.95
N GLN A 369 7.76 -24.62 -8.58
CA GLN A 369 8.94 -25.14 -9.27
C GLN A 369 10.14 -25.39 -8.35
N LEU A 370 10.11 -24.86 -7.13
CA LEU A 370 11.22 -24.92 -6.17
C LEU A 370 10.89 -25.69 -4.91
N LEU A 371 9.63 -25.70 -4.45
CA LEU A 371 9.25 -26.31 -3.17
C LEU A 371 8.58 -27.67 -3.38
N GLY A 372 8.90 -28.60 -2.48
CA GLY A 372 8.22 -29.89 -2.40
C GLY A 372 6.97 -29.87 -1.49
N PRO A 373 6.26 -31.02 -1.40
CA PRO A 373 5.15 -31.18 -0.47
C PRO A 373 5.52 -30.84 0.97
N GLY A 374 4.60 -30.23 1.71
CA GLY A 374 4.79 -29.69 3.05
C GLY A 374 5.24 -28.22 3.03
N PHE A 375 6.30 -27.91 2.28
CA PHE A 375 6.80 -26.54 2.13
C PHE A 375 5.81 -25.65 1.36
N ILE A 376 5.10 -26.20 0.38
CA ILE A 376 4.02 -25.51 -0.33
C ILE A 376 2.88 -25.14 0.66
N GLY A 377 2.49 -26.05 1.54
CA GLY A 377 1.48 -25.80 2.57
C GLY A 377 1.90 -24.71 3.55
N ILE A 378 3.17 -24.70 3.96
CA ILE A 378 3.72 -23.63 4.81
C ILE A 378 3.71 -22.28 4.07
N MET A 379 4.08 -22.27 2.77
CA MET A 379 4.01 -21.07 1.94
C MET A 379 2.58 -20.54 1.85
N MET A 380 1.59 -21.41 1.60
CA MET A 380 0.17 -21.03 1.57
C MET A 380 -0.30 -20.45 2.90
N VAL A 381 0.04 -21.10 4.03
CA VAL A 381 -0.29 -20.59 5.37
C VAL A 381 0.34 -19.23 5.60
N GLY A 382 1.61 -19.03 5.25
CA GLY A 382 2.29 -17.74 5.35
C GLY A 382 1.59 -16.64 4.55
N ILE A 383 1.11 -16.97 3.35
CA ILE A 383 0.37 -16.03 2.50
C ILE A 383 -0.96 -15.63 3.14
N LEU A 384 -1.72 -16.62 3.59
CA LEU A 384 -3.03 -16.39 4.22
C LEU A 384 -2.89 -15.63 5.54
N ALA A 385 -1.85 -15.96 6.33
CA ALA A 385 -1.53 -15.36 7.62
C ALA A 385 -1.25 -13.86 7.54
N ALA A 386 -0.49 -13.41 6.53
CA ALA A 386 -0.15 -12.00 6.37
C ALA A 386 -1.36 -11.14 5.96
N ASN A 387 -2.23 -11.67 5.11
CA ASN A 387 -3.48 -10.96 4.77
C ASN A 387 -4.45 -10.97 5.97
N MET A 388 -4.47 -12.05 6.75
CA MET A 388 -5.26 -12.17 7.98
C MET A 388 -4.88 -11.10 9.03
N SER A 389 -3.59 -10.90 9.31
CA SER A 389 -3.14 -9.88 10.26
C SER A 389 -3.57 -8.48 9.86
N SER A 390 -3.52 -8.18 8.55
CA SER A 390 -3.95 -6.90 7.99
C SER A 390 -5.47 -6.70 8.12
N LEU A 391 -6.27 -7.73 7.80
CA LEU A 391 -7.72 -7.69 7.87
C LEU A 391 -8.25 -7.58 9.30
N ASP A 392 -7.59 -8.22 10.27
CA ASP A 392 -7.98 -8.16 11.69
C ASP A 392 -7.88 -6.73 12.23
N VAL A 393 -6.67 -6.17 12.29
CA VAL A 393 -6.42 -4.84 12.87
C VAL A 393 -7.25 -3.78 12.15
N GLN A 394 -7.37 -3.87 10.82
CA GLN A 394 -8.18 -2.95 10.04
C GLN A 394 -9.67 -3.06 10.41
N SER A 395 -10.24 -4.26 10.46
CA SER A 395 -11.67 -4.46 10.76
C SER A 395 -12.02 -3.98 12.18
N VAL A 396 -11.16 -4.26 13.16
CA VAL A 396 -11.35 -3.81 14.55
C VAL A 396 -11.22 -2.29 14.67
N SER A 397 -10.28 -1.67 13.96
CA SER A 397 -10.14 -0.20 13.88
C SER A 397 -11.37 0.46 13.28
N LEU A 398 -11.91 -0.11 12.20
CA LEU A 398 -13.10 0.43 11.51
C LEU A 398 -14.37 0.27 12.33
N ALA A 399 -14.50 -0.85 13.04
CA ALA A 399 -15.59 -1.04 13.98
C ALA A 399 -15.54 0.01 15.10
N ALA A 400 -14.36 0.28 15.67
CA ALA A 400 -14.19 1.35 16.65
C ALA A 400 -14.56 2.72 16.06
N LEU A 401 -14.09 3.01 14.84
CA LEU A 401 -14.36 4.27 14.13
C LEU A 401 -15.85 4.47 13.84
N PHE A 402 -16.53 3.44 13.33
CA PHE A 402 -17.97 3.49 13.06
C PHE A 402 -18.77 3.62 14.36
N VAL A 403 -18.46 2.80 15.37
CA VAL A 403 -19.18 2.82 16.65
C VAL A 403 -19.06 4.20 17.30
N ASN A 404 -17.85 4.77 17.36
CA ASN A 404 -17.63 6.04 18.04
C ASN A 404 -18.10 7.27 17.24
N GLN A 405 -17.94 7.29 15.91
CA GLN A 405 -18.22 8.49 15.11
C GLN A 405 -19.57 8.49 14.41
N VAL A 406 -20.13 7.32 14.12
CA VAL A 406 -21.37 7.21 13.37
C VAL A 406 -22.48 6.75 14.29
N TYR A 407 -22.29 5.61 14.96
CA TYR A 407 -23.38 4.97 15.71
C TYR A 407 -23.69 5.63 17.05
N LYS A 408 -22.69 5.82 17.92
CA LYS A 408 -22.86 6.38 19.26
C LYS A 408 -23.44 7.81 19.27
N PRO A 409 -23.10 8.69 18.31
CA PRO A 409 -23.76 9.99 18.19
C PRO A 409 -25.25 9.91 17.79
N LEU A 410 -25.64 8.89 17.01
CA LEU A 410 -27.03 8.68 16.58
C LEU A 410 -27.87 7.94 17.62
N ALA A 411 -27.26 7.03 18.38
CA ALA A 411 -27.91 6.22 19.41
C ALA A 411 -27.13 6.30 20.74
N PRO A 412 -27.20 7.44 21.46
CA PRO A 412 -26.45 7.63 22.71
C PRO A 412 -27.02 6.79 23.87
N HIS A 413 -26.25 6.69 24.96
CA HIS A 413 -26.64 6.03 26.23
C HIS A 413 -27.00 4.54 26.16
N LYS A 414 -26.54 3.81 25.13
CA LYS A 414 -26.60 2.35 25.11
C LYS A 414 -25.53 1.72 26.00
N SER A 415 -25.72 0.44 26.35
CA SER A 415 -24.76 -0.32 27.15
C SER A 415 -23.48 -0.64 26.37
N GLU A 416 -22.37 -0.87 27.08
CA GLU A 416 -21.10 -1.30 26.48
C GLU A 416 -21.27 -2.56 25.62
N GLN A 417 -22.05 -3.53 26.11
CA GLN A 417 -22.35 -4.76 25.37
C GLN A 417 -23.07 -4.49 24.04
N HIS A 418 -23.96 -3.49 24.01
CA HIS A 418 -24.65 -3.08 22.80
C HIS A 418 -23.68 -2.48 21.78
N TYR A 419 -22.79 -1.58 22.20
CA TYR A 419 -21.78 -1.01 21.31
C TYR A 419 -20.79 -2.07 20.79
N MET A 420 -20.41 -3.04 21.63
CA MET A 420 -19.60 -4.18 21.19
C MET A 420 -20.33 -5.04 20.16
N ALA A 421 -21.63 -5.30 20.34
CA ALA A 421 -22.44 -6.05 19.39
C ALA A 421 -22.53 -5.33 18.03
N VAL A 422 -22.73 -4.01 18.04
CA VAL A 422 -22.70 -3.20 16.81
C VAL A 422 -21.32 -3.25 16.15
N GLY A 423 -20.24 -3.14 16.93
CA GLY A 423 -18.88 -3.27 16.42
C GLY A 423 -18.64 -4.62 15.71
N ARG A 424 -19.15 -5.72 16.27
CA ARG A 424 -19.11 -7.05 15.65
C ARG A 424 -19.88 -7.10 14.32
N VAL A 425 -21.05 -6.46 14.24
CA VAL A 425 -21.79 -6.35 12.97
C VAL A 425 -20.98 -5.56 11.92
N VAL A 426 -20.31 -4.47 12.33
CA VAL A 426 -19.47 -3.68 11.42
C VAL A 426 -18.28 -4.49 10.91
N ILE A 427 -17.63 -5.30 11.76
CA ILE A 427 -16.56 -6.22 11.33
C ILE A 427 -17.07 -7.16 10.25
N PHE A 428 -18.21 -7.82 10.49
CA PHE A 428 -18.85 -8.70 9.51
C PHE A 428 -19.13 -7.97 8.19
N LEU A 429 -19.77 -6.79 8.24
CA LEU A 429 -20.07 -6.01 7.05
C LEU A 429 -18.83 -5.54 6.30
N THR A 430 -17.74 -5.24 7.00
CA THR A 430 -16.48 -4.81 6.38
C THR A 430 -15.81 -5.96 5.62
N ILE A 431 -15.69 -7.12 6.26
CA ILE A 431 -15.07 -8.32 5.69
C ILE A 431 -15.87 -8.78 4.45
N PHE A 432 -17.18 -8.97 4.58
CA PHE A 432 -18.03 -9.42 3.48
C PHE A 432 -18.29 -8.34 2.43
N GLY A 433 -18.32 -7.06 2.82
CA GLY A 433 -18.37 -5.92 1.90
C GLY A 433 -17.14 -5.86 0.99
N GLY A 434 -15.96 -6.16 1.53
CA GLY A 434 -14.73 -6.28 0.75
C GLY A 434 -14.76 -7.42 -0.27
N ILE A 435 -15.43 -8.54 0.02
CA ILE A 435 -15.70 -9.60 -0.98
C ILE A 435 -16.58 -9.06 -2.10
N GLY A 436 -17.67 -8.35 -1.76
CA GLY A 436 -18.55 -7.71 -2.74
C GLY A 436 -17.76 -6.81 -3.69
N MET A 437 -16.90 -5.96 -3.14
CA MET A 437 -16.04 -5.07 -3.92
C MET A 437 -14.99 -5.84 -4.76
N ALA A 438 -14.39 -6.90 -4.22
CA ALA A 438 -13.42 -7.74 -4.92
C ALA A 438 -13.98 -8.35 -6.22
N LEU A 439 -15.27 -8.66 -6.26
CA LEU A 439 -15.93 -9.20 -7.45
C LEU A 439 -16.07 -8.20 -8.61
N TYR A 440 -16.04 -6.89 -8.31
CA TYR A 440 -16.18 -5.82 -9.32
C TYR A 440 -14.84 -5.22 -9.76
N VAL A 441 -13.79 -5.37 -8.96
CA VAL A 441 -12.46 -4.83 -9.24
C VAL A 441 -11.74 -5.67 -10.31
N LYS A 442 -11.46 -5.06 -11.46
CA LYS A 442 -10.81 -5.73 -12.61
C LYS A 442 -9.29 -5.49 -12.71
N ASN A 443 -8.78 -4.37 -12.18
CA ASN A 443 -7.36 -4.00 -12.29
C ASN A 443 -6.78 -3.53 -10.94
N LEU A 444 -5.86 -4.30 -10.40
CA LEU A 444 -5.19 -4.02 -9.12
C LEU A 444 -4.26 -2.80 -9.21
N LEU A 445 -3.56 -2.61 -10.34
CA LEU A 445 -2.57 -1.54 -10.53
C LEU A 445 -3.21 -0.14 -10.52
N GLU A 446 -4.41 0.00 -11.07
CA GLU A 446 -5.14 1.27 -11.06
C GLU A 446 -5.62 1.66 -9.66
N LEU A 447 -5.98 0.67 -8.83
CA LEU A 447 -6.37 0.92 -7.45
C LEU A 447 -5.19 1.40 -6.58
N PHE A 448 -3.98 0.90 -6.81
CA PHE A 448 -2.80 1.31 -6.05
C PHE A 448 -2.53 2.82 -6.09
N LYS A 449 -2.80 3.48 -7.22
CA LYS A 449 -2.63 4.95 -7.33
C LYS A 449 -3.50 5.71 -6.32
N TYR A 450 -4.69 5.21 -6.00
CA TYR A 450 -5.62 5.85 -5.06
C TYR A 450 -5.19 5.70 -3.59
N PHE A 451 -4.47 4.64 -3.22
CA PHE A 451 -3.99 4.43 -1.85
C PHE A 451 -3.00 5.50 -1.39
N ILE A 452 -2.27 6.12 -2.32
CA ILE A 452 -1.27 7.15 -2.00
C ILE A 452 -1.95 8.52 -1.88
N SER A 453 -2.75 8.92 -2.86
CA SER A 453 -3.27 10.29 -2.96
C SER A 453 -4.52 10.54 -2.10
N MET A 454 -5.42 9.56 -1.93
CA MET A 454 -6.68 9.82 -1.21
C MET A 454 -6.49 10.14 0.27
N PRO A 455 -5.64 9.43 1.05
CA PRO A 455 -5.48 9.76 2.47
C PRO A 455 -4.87 11.16 2.72
N ALA A 456 -4.19 11.75 1.73
CA ALA A 456 -3.64 13.11 1.82
C ALA A 456 -4.72 14.17 2.08
N ILE A 457 -5.96 13.91 1.63
CA ILE A 457 -7.13 14.78 1.84
C ILE A 457 -7.31 15.14 3.32
N PHE A 458 -7.13 14.17 4.22
CA PHE A 458 -7.24 14.36 5.67
C PHE A 458 -5.88 14.42 6.37
N GLY A 459 -4.83 13.83 5.80
CA GLY A 459 -3.51 13.74 6.40
C GLY A 459 -2.89 15.10 6.71
N ALA A 460 -3.07 16.07 5.81
CA ALA A 460 -2.64 17.46 6.02
C ALA A 460 -3.31 18.11 7.25
N ALA A 461 -4.62 17.88 7.42
CA ALA A 461 -5.39 18.41 8.56
C ALA A 461 -4.97 17.78 9.88
N ILE A 462 -4.61 16.49 9.87
CA ILE A 462 -4.14 15.79 11.06
C ILE A 462 -2.75 16.31 11.46
N TRP A 463 -1.81 16.39 10.52
CA TRP A 463 -0.48 16.97 10.76
C TRP A 463 -0.56 18.38 11.34
N LEU A 464 -1.27 19.28 10.67
CA LEU A 464 -1.42 20.66 11.14
C LEU A 464 -2.23 20.74 12.44
N GLY A 465 -3.21 19.86 12.67
CA GLY A 465 -4.02 19.88 13.89
C GLY A 465 -3.23 19.54 15.16
N PHE A 466 -2.20 18.68 15.05
CA PHE A 466 -1.25 18.40 16.13
C PHE A 466 -0.20 19.50 16.34
N MET A 467 -0.03 20.43 15.40
CA MET A 467 1.11 21.37 15.40
C MET A 467 0.70 22.84 15.44
N TRP A 468 -0.53 23.18 15.05
CA TRP A 468 -0.96 24.55 14.85
C TRP A 468 -2.31 24.83 15.49
N ARG A 469 -2.34 25.77 16.45
CA ARG A 469 -3.56 26.12 17.20
C ARG A 469 -4.60 26.84 16.35
N ARG A 470 -4.17 27.61 15.34
CA ARG A 470 -5.07 28.45 14.52
C ARG A 470 -5.92 27.64 13.54
N LEU A 471 -5.52 26.40 13.23
CA LEU A 471 -6.28 25.53 12.33
C LEU A 471 -7.72 25.36 12.82
N SER A 472 -8.67 25.68 11.94
CA SER A 472 -10.11 25.71 12.26
C SER A 472 -10.89 24.58 11.60
N ALA A 473 -12.03 24.23 12.20
CA ALA A 473 -12.96 23.24 11.64
C ALA A 473 -13.46 23.64 10.24
N LYS A 474 -13.74 24.95 10.03
CA LYS A 474 -14.24 25.46 8.75
C LYS A 474 -13.18 25.38 7.65
N ALA A 475 -11.92 25.73 7.96
CA ALA A 475 -10.81 25.60 7.02
C ALA A 475 -10.62 24.14 6.60
N VAL A 476 -10.63 23.21 7.56
CA VAL A 476 -10.53 21.77 7.29
C VAL A 476 -11.70 21.28 6.44
N THR A 477 -12.93 21.70 6.76
CA THR A 477 -14.12 21.29 5.99
C THR A 477 -14.05 21.74 4.54
N ILE A 478 -13.71 23.01 4.29
CA ILE A 478 -13.58 23.57 2.94
C ILE A 478 -12.44 22.88 2.20
N GLN A 479 -11.27 22.70 2.83
CA GLN A 479 -10.15 22.02 2.21
C GLN A 479 -10.48 20.57 1.85
N VAL A 480 -11.09 19.80 2.75
CA VAL A 480 -11.50 18.41 2.48
C VAL A 480 -12.44 18.36 1.28
N PHE A 481 -13.42 19.27 1.20
CA PHE A 481 -14.34 19.33 0.07
C PHE A 481 -13.62 19.64 -1.24
N VAL A 482 -12.76 20.66 -1.26
CA VAL A 482 -12.01 21.07 -2.46
C VAL A 482 -11.02 19.99 -2.90
N SER A 483 -10.29 19.39 -1.96
CA SER A 483 -9.37 18.28 -2.25
C SER A 483 -10.10 17.03 -2.73
N PHE A 484 -11.25 16.69 -2.15
CA PHE A 484 -12.07 15.58 -2.63
C PHE A 484 -12.59 15.83 -4.05
N LEU A 485 -13.00 17.07 -4.35
CA LEU A 485 -13.42 17.45 -5.70
C LEU A 485 -12.28 17.27 -6.72
N ILE A 486 -11.08 17.76 -6.41
CA ILE A 486 -9.93 17.74 -7.34
C ILE A 486 -9.29 16.36 -7.44
N ILE A 487 -9.13 15.62 -6.34
CA ILE A 487 -8.37 14.36 -6.31
C ILE A 487 -9.25 13.15 -6.65
N VAL A 488 -10.56 13.23 -6.37
CA VAL A 488 -11.51 12.11 -6.52
C VAL A 488 -12.57 12.38 -7.58
N ILE A 489 -13.36 13.43 -7.45
CA ILE A 489 -14.54 13.63 -8.31
C ILE A 489 -14.16 13.98 -9.74
N ILE A 490 -13.39 15.05 -9.96
CA ILE A 490 -13.02 15.52 -11.31
C ILE A 490 -12.26 14.43 -12.10
N PRO A 491 -11.24 13.74 -11.53
CA PRO A 491 -10.51 12.69 -12.22
C PRO A 491 -11.37 11.53 -12.72
N ASN A 492 -12.50 11.23 -12.05
CA ASN A 492 -13.40 10.14 -12.41
C ASN A 492 -14.62 10.60 -13.23
N LEU A 493 -15.06 11.85 -13.04
CA LEU A 493 -16.18 12.41 -13.79
C LEU A 493 -15.77 12.81 -15.21
N PHE A 494 -14.61 13.44 -15.37
CA PHE A 494 -14.15 13.93 -16.68
C PHE A 494 -13.74 12.81 -17.64
N THR A 495 -13.52 11.62 -17.12
CA THR A 495 -13.16 10.43 -17.90
C THR A 495 -14.39 9.67 -18.38
N THR A 496 -15.52 9.81 -17.67
CA THR A 496 -16.80 9.19 -18.02
C THR A 496 -17.62 10.06 -18.97
N TRP A 497 -17.46 11.39 -18.93
CA TRP A 497 -18.16 12.30 -19.83
C TRP A 497 -17.49 12.42 -21.21
N GLY A 498 -18.20 12.08 -22.28
CA GLY A 498 -17.67 12.15 -23.65
C GLY A 498 -17.22 13.55 -24.09
N VAL A 499 -17.90 14.59 -23.59
CA VAL A 499 -17.57 16.00 -23.88
C VAL A 499 -16.17 16.36 -23.41
N THR A 500 -15.81 16.00 -22.17
CA THR A 500 -14.49 16.27 -21.59
C THR A 500 -13.44 15.33 -22.17
N ARG A 501 -13.80 14.07 -22.44
CA ARG A 501 -12.89 13.05 -22.97
C ARG A 501 -12.30 13.42 -24.34
N GLY A 502 -13.07 14.08 -25.20
CA GLY A 502 -12.61 14.53 -26.52
C GLY A 502 -12.20 16.00 -26.58
N HIS A 503 -12.29 16.76 -25.48
CA HIS A 503 -12.11 18.21 -25.51
C HIS A 503 -10.66 18.58 -25.88
N ALA A 504 -10.48 19.29 -27.00
CA ALA A 504 -9.15 19.53 -27.59
C ALA A 504 -8.11 20.13 -26.62
N PRO A 505 -8.45 21.11 -25.76
CA PRO A 505 -7.53 21.61 -24.73
C PRO A 505 -7.02 20.56 -23.74
N PHE A 506 -7.74 19.45 -23.54
CA PHE A 506 -7.34 18.37 -22.64
C PHE A 506 -6.54 17.26 -23.33
N LEU A 507 -6.41 17.33 -24.66
CA LEU A 507 -5.67 16.34 -25.46
C LEU A 507 -4.22 16.77 -25.74
N LYS A 508 -3.66 17.66 -24.91
CA LYS A 508 -2.26 18.08 -25.03
C LYS A 508 -1.31 16.93 -24.67
N GLN A 509 -0.20 16.85 -25.40
CA GLN A 509 0.88 15.88 -25.21
C GLN A 509 2.19 16.59 -24.92
N THR A 510 3.12 15.86 -24.31
CA THR A 510 4.51 16.29 -24.19
C THR A 510 5.21 16.25 -25.54
N GLU A 511 6.33 16.95 -25.65
CA GLU A 511 7.17 16.89 -26.84
C GLU A 511 7.87 15.52 -26.97
N GLU A 512 8.08 15.10 -28.22
CA GLU A 512 8.92 13.93 -28.52
C GLU A 512 10.38 14.23 -28.17
N ARG A 513 11.10 13.24 -27.63
CA ARG A 513 12.52 13.39 -27.28
C ARG A 513 13.36 12.27 -27.87
N GLN A 514 14.52 12.63 -28.39
CA GLN A 514 15.55 11.67 -28.76
C GLN A 514 16.64 11.69 -27.68
N ILE A 515 16.87 10.56 -27.02
CA ILE A 515 17.94 10.41 -26.02
C ILE A 515 18.98 9.43 -26.52
N VAL A 516 20.27 9.76 -26.31
CA VAL A 516 21.36 8.84 -26.59
C VAL A 516 21.64 8.03 -25.33
N VAL A 517 21.44 6.72 -25.40
CA VAL A 517 21.66 5.80 -24.28
C VAL A 517 22.98 5.08 -24.49
N HIS A 518 23.89 5.21 -23.54
CA HIS A 518 25.12 4.44 -23.52
C HIS A 518 24.88 3.10 -22.82
N THR A 519 25.06 2.00 -23.54
CA THR A 519 24.91 0.64 -23.00
C THR A 519 26.11 -0.21 -23.37
N LYS A 520 26.35 -1.28 -22.60
CA LYS A 520 27.23 -2.37 -23.06
C LYS A 520 26.54 -3.12 -24.20
N ALA A 521 27.30 -3.47 -25.22
CA ALA A 521 26.84 -4.22 -26.37
C ALA A 521 26.41 -5.63 -25.95
N LEU A 522 25.20 -6.01 -26.33
CA LEU A 522 24.73 -7.39 -26.22
C LEU A 522 25.21 -8.20 -27.42
N GLN A 523 25.07 -9.53 -27.36
CA GLN A 523 25.37 -10.41 -28.51
C GLN A 523 24.62 -9.94 -29.77
N THR A 524 23.36 -9.54 -29.61
CA THR A 524 22.52 -8.98 -30.69
C THR A 524 23.09 -7.69 -31.31
N ASP A 525 23.90 -6.93 -30.56
CA ASP A 525 24.49 -5.67 -31.02
C ASP A 525 25.79 -5.91 -31.78
N VAL A 526 26.54 -6.94 -31.37
CA VAL A 526 27.70 -7.44 -32.12
C VAL A 526 27.25 -8.07 -33.43
N ASP A 527 26.20 -8.90 -33.39
CA ASP A 527 25.60 -9.53 -34.56
C ASP A 527 25.04 -8.48 -35.54
N ALA A 528 24.57 -7.33 -35.03
CA ALA A 528 24.11 -6.20 -35.82
C ALA A 528 25.24 -5.26 -36.30
N GLY A 529 26.51 -5.55 -35.99
CA GLY A 529 27.68 -4.74 -36.36
C GLY A 529 27.79 -3.41 -35.62
N LEU A 530 27.01 -3.20 -34.56
CA LEU A 530 27.03 -1.99 -33.73
C LEU A 530 28.18 -2.01 -32.70
N ALA A 531 28.80 -3.17 -32.48
CA ALA A 531 29.96 -3.40 -31.61
C ALA A 531 30.85 -4.51 -32.17
N ARG A 532 32.12 -4.53 -31.78
CA ARG A 532 33.10 -5.57 -32.13
C ARG A 532 33.05 -6.76 -31.19
N GLU A 533 32.75 -6.53 -29.92
CA GLU A 533 32.66 -7.58 -28.91
C GLU A 533 31.56 -7.31 -27.88
N VAL A 534 31.03 -8.39 -27.29
CA VAL A 534 30.00 -8.28 -26.24
C VAL A 534 30.62 -7.58 -25.04
N GLY A 535 29.96 -6.52 -24.57
CA GLY A 535 30.47 -5.68 -23.48
C GLY A 535 31.00 -4.31 -23.93
N GLU A 536 31.27 -4.08 -25.22
CA GLU A 536 31.73 -2.78 -25.73
C GLU A 536 30.70 -1.68 -25.48
N ARG A 537 31.14 -0.47 -25.10
CA ARG A 537 30.22 0.66 -24.87
C ARG A 537 29.73 1.24 -26.20
N ILE A 538 28.43 1.10 -26.46
CA ILE A 538 27.77 1.65 -27.64
C ILE A 538 26.78 2.75 -27.28
N ALA A 539 26.58 3.69 -28.19
CA ALA A 539 25.59 4.76 -28.09
C ALA A 539 24.38 4.44 -28.98
N LYS A 540 23.21 4.28 -28.38
CA LYS A 540 21.94 4.03 -29.10
C LYS A 540 21.01 5.23 -28.95
N THR A 541 20.58 5.80 -30.07
CA THR A 541 19.52 6.82 -30.05
C THR A 541 18.18 6.13 -29.84
N ARG A 542 17.46 6.54 -28.79
CA ARG A 542 16.12 6.06 -28.46
C ARG A 542 15.14 7.23 -28.52
N VAL A 543 14.10 7.08 -29.34
CA VAL A 543 12.99 8.04 -29.41
C VAL A 543 12.00 7.72 -28.29
N ILE A 544 11.68 8.72 -27.46
CA ILE A 544 10.64 8.66 -26.44
C ILE A 544 9.39 9.34 -27.02
N PRO A 545 8.28 8.59 -27.19
CA PRO A 545 7.09 9.15 -27.80
C PRO A 545 6.40 10.18 -26.88
N PRO A 546 5.66 11.14 -27.46
CA PRO A 546 4.79 12.06 -26.74
C PRO A 546 3.88 11.37 -25.73
N TYR A 547 3.80 11.92 -24.50
CA TYR A 547 2.95 11.41 -23.44
C TYR A 547 1.77 12.35 -23.15
N PRO A 548 0.53 11.84 -22.95
CA PRO A 548 -0.61 12.66 -22.56
C PRO A 548 -0.40 13.45 -21.26
N ILE A 549 -0.71 14.75 -21.27
CA ILE A 549 -0.56 15.61 -20.08
C ILE A 549 -1.73 15.41 -19.12
N PHE A 550 -2.97 15.55 -19.61
CA PHE A 550 -4.16 15.58 -18.75
C PHE A 550 -4.89 14.24 -18.60
N PHE A 551 -4.45 13.18 -19.28
CA PHE A 551 -5.02 11.84 -19.15
C PHE A 551 -3.90 10.81 -18.94
N ASP A 552 -4.22 9.63 -18.40
CA ASP A 552 -3.25 8.54 -18.33
C ASP A 552 -2.82 8.05 -19.72
N LYS A 553 -3.76 8.05 -20.68
CA LYS A 553 -3.56 7.58 -22.06
C LYS A 553 -4.38 8.42 -23.03
N MET A 554 -3.99 8.40 -24.30
CA MET A 554 -4.82 8.88 -25.41
C MET A 554 -4.82 7.84 -26.51
N ALA A 555 -5.97 7.66 -27.14
CA ALA A 555 -6.11 6.86 -28.35
C ALA A 555 -7.15 7.49 -29.26
N ARG A 556 -7.22 7.05 -30.52
CA ARG A 556 -8.31 7.44 -31.41
C ARG A 556 -9.61 6.74 -31.00
N GLU A 557 -10.73 7.44 -31.18
CA GLU A 557 -12.08 6.92 -30.92
C GLU A 557 -12.38 5.69 -31.78
N ASN A 558 -12.09 5.77 -33.07
CA ASN A 558 -11.97 4.63 -33.96
C ASN A 558 -10.48 4.32 -34.19
N PRO A 559 -9.97 3.17 -33.71
CA PRO A 559 -8.59 2.75 -33.94
C PRO A 559 -8.24 2.52 -35.42
N GLU A 560 -9.22 2.22 -36.26
CA GLU A 560 -9.04 1.88 -37.68
C GLU A 560 -9.04 3.10 -38.61
N ASP A 561 -9.45 4.27 -38.10
CA ASP A 561 -9.46 5.52 -38.85
C ASP A 561 -8.35 6.45 -38.34
N PRO A 562 -7.25 6.65 -39.11
CA PRO A 562 -6.18 7.58 -38.76
C PRO A 562 -6.62 9.04 -38.64
N ASN A 563 -7.81 9.40 -39.14
CA ASN A 563 -8.38 10.74 -39.00
C ASN A 563 -9.39 10.83 -37.85
N SER A 564 -9.72 9.71 -37.21
CA SER A 564 -10.64 9.70 -36.07
C SER A 564 -10.10 10.55 -34.93
N ARG A 565 -11.03 11.22 -34.25
CA ARG A 565 -10.78 12.08 -33.10
C ARG A 565 -9.97 11.35 -32.02
N LEU A 566 -8.98 12.03 -31.45
CA LEU A 566 -8.28 11.58 -30.26
C LEU A 566 -9.18 11.75 -29.02
N ILE A 567 -9.13 10.76 -28.13
CA ILE A 567 -9.87 10.76 -26.88
C ILE A 567 -8.95 10.38 -25.73
N GLY A 568 -9.11 11.06 -24.60
CA GLY A 568 -8.48 10.71 -23.34
C GLY A 568 -8.96 9.35 -22.83
N ILE A 569 -8.08 8.56 -22.22
CA ILE A 569 -8.38 7.24 -21.66
C ILE A 569 -7.70 7.12 -20.30
N GLY A 570 -8.37 6.49 -19.34
CA GLY A 570 -7.89 6.36 -17.97
C GLY A 570 -8.16 7.63 -17.17
N ARG A 571 -7.48 7.80 -16.02
CA ARG A 571 -7.72 8.90 -15.08
C ARG A 571 -7.43 10.26 -15.72
N PHE A 572 -8.24 11.27 -15.41
CA PHE A 572 -7.94 12.67 -15.74
C PHE A 572 -7.03 13.29 -14.65
N ASN A 573 -5.96 13.95 -15.07
CA ASN A 573 -4.94 14.54 -14.19
C ASN A 573 -5.35 15.96 -13.78
N ALA A 574 -6.36 16.03 -12.92
CA ALA A 574 -6.92 17.29 -12.43
C ALA A 574 -5.88 18.18 -11.74
N GLU A 575 -4.84 17.58 -11.13
CA GLU A 575 -3.74 18.30 -10.49
C GLU A 575 -2.99 19.18 -11.50
N LEU A 576 -2.61 18.60 -12.65
CA LEU A 576 -1.92 19.30 -13.72
C LEU A 576 -2.82 20.34 -14.38
N TRP A 577 -4.12 20.03 -14.48
CA TRP A 577 -5.10 20.98 -15.00
C TRP A 577 -5.25 22.21 -14.11
N VAL A 578 -5.37 22.04 -12.79
CA VAL A 578 -5.41 23.17 -11.83
C VAL A 578 -4.11 23.96 -11.88
N LEU A 579 -2.95 23.29 -11.93
CA LEU A 579 -1.66 23.96 -12.06
C LEU A 579 -1.53 24.76 -13.37
N SER A 580 -2.12 24.28 -14.46
CA SER A 580 -2.10 24.98 -15.75
C SER A 580 -2.88 26.30 -15.73
N TRP A 581 -3.85 26.47 -14.82
CA TRP A 581 -4.56 27.75 -14.63
C TRP A 581 -3.65 28.87 -14.14
N PHE A 582 -2.53 28.52 -13.51
CA PHE A 582 -1.51 29.46 -13.05
C PHE A 582 -0.43 29.73 -14.12
N GLY A 583 -0.66 29.30 -15.37
CA GLY A 583 0.25 29.55 -16.50
C GLY A 583 1.40 28.54 -16.62
N LEU A 584 1.37 27.43 -15.89
CA LEU A 584 2.38 26.38 -16.00
C LEU A 584 2.17 25.55 -17.28
N ASP A 585 3.21 25.46 -18.11
CA ASP A 585 3.24 24.59 -19.29
C ASP A 585 4.01 23.30 -19.01
N PHE A 586 3.39 22.18 -19.42
CA PHE A 586 3.89 20.83 -19.20
C PHE A 586 4.29 20.11 -20.50
N SER A 587 4.22 20.79 -21.65
CA SER A 587 4.67 20.28 -22.95
C SER A 587 6.12 19.77 -22.91
N GLY A 588 7.00 20.53 -22.26
CA GLY A 588 8.40 20.19 -22.05
C GLY A 588 8.67 19.26 -20.86
N PHE A 589 7.70 18.46 -20.40
CA PHE A 589 7.92 17.48 -19.32
C PHE A 589 8.01 16.07 -19.89
N ASN A 590 8.66 15.15 -19.18
CA ASN A 590 8.54 13.71 -19.45
C ASN A 590 7.48 13.08 -18.52
N LYS A 591 7.11 11.82 -18.77
CA LYS A 591 6.14 11.09 -17.96
C LYS A 591 6.44 11.11 -16.46
N ALA A 592 7.70 10.88 -16.08
CA ALA A 592 8.11 10.86 -14.68
C ALA A 592 7.97 12.25 -14.02
N GLN A 593 8.28 13.33 -14.74
CA GLN A 593 8.13 14.71 -14.25
C GLN A 593 6.65 15.09 -14.07
N LEU A 594 5.78 14.66 -14.99
CA LEU A 594 4.33 14.83 -14.86
C LEU A 594 3.80 14.13 -13.60
N GLU A 595 4.17 12.86 -13.39
CA GLU A 595 3.78 12.09 -12.20
C GLU A 595 4.32 12.73 -10.91
N ALA A 596 5.60 13.12 -10.89
CA ALA A 596 6.21 13.80 -9.74
C ALA A 596 5.46 15.10 -9.39
N THR A 597 5.08 15.87 -10.41
CA THR A 597 4.31 17.12 -10.22
C THR A 597 2.93 16.86 -9.63
N ARG A 598 2.24 15.80 -10.07
CA ARG A 598 0.93 15.40 -9.53
C ARG A 598 1.04 15.01 -8.05
N PHE A 599 1.99 14.16 -7.69
CA PHE A 599 2.17 13.77 -6.29
C PHE A 599 2.60 14.95 -5.41
N ALA A 600 3.44 15.86 -5.92
CA ALA A 600 3.78 17.08 -5.21
C ALA A 600 2.56 17.97 -4.96
N PHE A 601 1.66 18.09 -5.95
CA PHE A 601 0.39 18.78 -5.79
C PHE A 601 -0.49 18.11 -4.72
N ASP A 602 -0.69 16.79 -4.78
CA ASP A 602 -1.49 16.04 -3.80
C ASP A 602 -1.01 16.24 -2.37
N ALA A 603 0.30 16.41 -2.18
CA ALA A 603 0.91 16.67 -0.88
C ALA A 603 0.76 18.13 -0.42
N LEU A 604 1.11 19.09 -1.29
CA LEU A 604 1.23 20.50 -0.94
C LEU A 604 -0.10 21.24 -0.97
N PHE A 605 -0.96 20.93 -1.93
CA PHE A 605 -2.20 21.67 -2.14
C PHE A 605 -3.14 21.63 -0.90
N PRO A 606 -3.38 20.48 -0.26
CA PRO A 606 -4.14 20.44 1.00
C PRO A 606 -3.52 21.31 2.10
N LEU A 607 -2.20 21.25 2.29
CA LEU A 607 -1.50 22.04 3.31
C LEU A 607 -1.63 23.54 3.06
N LEU A 608 -1.40 23.98 1.81
CA LEU A 608 -1.53 25.38 1.42
C LEU A 608 -2.96 25.90 1.61
N CYS A 609 -3.96 25.11 1.19
CA CYS A 609 -5.37 25.44 1.40
C CYS A 609 -5.68 25.63 2.89
N LEU A 610 -5.22 24.70 3.76
CA LEU A 610 -5.46 24.80 5.20
C LEU A 610 -4.80 26.03 5.81
N ILE A 611 -3.57 26.36 5.41
CA ILE A 611 -2.86 27.54 5.91
C ILE A 611 -3.65 28.80 5.53
N VAL A 612 -3.95 29.00 4.24
CA VAL A 612 -4.65 30.19 3.75
C VAL A 612 -6.05 30.31 4.38
N LEU A 613 -6.87 29.26 4.32
CA LEU A 613 -8.24 29.27 4.84
C LEU A 613 -8.29 29.50 6.36
N SER A 614 -7.27 29.07 7.11
CA SER A 614 -7.19 29.30 8.56
C SER A 614 -6.95 30.76 8.93
N TYR A 615 -6.47 31.61 8.01
CA TYR A 615 -6.39 33.05 8.25
C TYR A 615 -7.76 33.73 8.18
N PHE A 616 -8.69 33.19 7.39
CA PHE A 616 -10.04 33.72 7.17
C PHE A 616 -11.12 33.06 8.04
N THR A 617 -10.76 32.11 8.90
CA THR A 617 -11.70 31.35 9.72
C THR A 617 -11.35 31.43 11.21
N ARG A 618 -12.33 31.16 12.07
CA ARG A 618 -12.15 31.23 13.53
C ARG A 618 -11.71 29.88 14.09
N PRO A 619 -10.63 29.81 14.90
CA PRO A 619 -10.20 28.57 15.54
C PRO A 619 -11.20 28.09 16.60
N ALA A 620 -11.01 26.85 17.08
CA ALA A 620 -11.77 26.28 18.19
C ALA A 620 -11.59 27.07 19.49
N SER A 621 -12.46 26.83 20.47
CA SER A 621 -12.41 27.54 21.74
C SER A 621 -11.05 27.35 22.45
N ARG A 622 -10.57 28.40 23.13
CA ARG A 622 -9.29 28.35 23.84
C ARG A 622 -9.24 27.21 24.86
N LYS A 623 -10.34 26.98 25.59
CA LYS A 623 -10.46 25.88 26.56
C LYS A 623 -10.22 24.52 25.91
N THR A 624 -10.83 24.28 24.76
CA THR A 624 -10.68 23.02 24.02
C THR A 624 -9.26 22.85 23.47
N LEU A 625 -8.68 23.92 22.92
CA LEU A 625 -7.29 23.90 22.45
C LEU A 625 -6.30 23.66 23.60
N ASP A 626 -6.45 24.37 24.72
CA ASP A 626 -5.58 24.21 25.90
C ASP A 626 -5.67 22.78 26.45
N PHE A 627 -6.87 22.21 26.52
CA PHE A 627 -7.05 20.81 26.93
C PHE A 627 -6.39 19.82 25.95
N PHE A 628 -6.64 19.97 24.65
CA PHE A 628 -6.07 19.08 23.63
C PHE A 628 -4.54 19.12 23.64
N PHE A 629 -3.95 20.31 23.59
CA PHE A 629 -2.49 20.44 23.58
C PHE A 629 -1.85 20.07 24.92
N ALA A 630 -2.54 20.28 26.06
CA ALA A 630 -2.08 19.77 27.34
C ALA A 630 -1.95 18.24 27.32
N LYS A 631 -2.91 17.50 26.72
CA LYS A 631 -2.76 16.04 26.53
C LYS A 631 -1.54 15.69 25.69
N VAL A 632 -1.39 16.32 24.53
CA VAL A 632 -0.28 16.05 23.60
C VAL A 632 1.09 16.34 24.24
N HIS A 633 1.17 17.34 25.10
CA HIS A 633 2.42 17.74 25.74
C HIS A 633 2.73 16.98 27.03
N THR A 634 1.70 16.44 27.70
CA THR A 634 1.84 15.67 28.94
C THR A 634 2.20 14.21 28.63
N PRO A 635 3.38 13.72 29.05
CA PRO A 635 3.73 12.31 28.93
C PRO A 635 2.72 11.40 29.63
N ILE A 636 2.52 10.20 29.09
CA ILE A 636 1.62 9.20 29.68
C ILE A 636 2.13 8.78 31.06
N GLN A 637 1.25 8.77 32.06
CA GLN A 637 1.56 8.28 33.40
C GLN A 637 1.16 6.79 33.56
N PRO A 638 1.82 6.05 34.49
CA PRO A 638 1.51 4.64 34.71
C PRO A 638 0.09 4.37 35.22
N THR A 639 -0.49 5.28 36.01
CA THR A 639 -1.84 5.16 36.57
C THR A 639 -2.78 6.18 35.92
N HIS A 640 -4.02 5.77 35.70
CA HIS A 640 -5.03 6.59 35.02
C HIS A 640 -5.41 7.85 35.80
N GLU A 641 -5.44 7.74 37.13
CA GLU A 641 -5.76 8.87 38.03
C GLU A 641 -4.68 9.95 37.95
N GLU A 642 -3.41 9.57 38.03
CA GLU A 642 -2.29 10.50 37.93
C GLU A 642 -2.20 11.13 36.54
N ASP A 643 -2.42 10.33 35.49
CA ASP A 643 -2.46 10.81 34.11
C ASP A 643 -3.54 11.89 33.92
N THR A 644 -4.74 11.63 34.43
CA THR A 644 -5.86 12.58 34.36
C THR A 644 -5.58 13.84 35.16
N ARG A 645 -5.04 13.70 36.38
CA ARG A 645 -4.67 14.82 37.25
C ARG A 645 -3.66 15.75 36.58
N LEU A 646 -2.58 15.19 36.01
CA LEU A 646 -1.54 15.97 35.34
C LEU A 646 -2.06 16.66 34.08
N VAL A 647 -2.87 15.99 33.27
CA VAL A 647 -3.48 16.59 32.07
C VAL A 647 -4.34 17.80 32.45
N LEU A 648 -5.21 17.66 33.46
CA LEU A 648 -6.08 18.74 33.91
C LEU A 648 -5.28 19.91 34.49
N ALA A 649 -4.26 19.63 35.31
CA ALA A 649 -3.37 20.65 35.86
C ALA A 649 -2.62 21.40 34.74
N ASN A 650 -2.09 20.67 33.75
CA ASN A 650 -1.39 21.25 32.60
C ASN A 650 -2.31 22.05 31.68
N ALA A 651 -3.58 21.63 31.52
CA ALA A 651 -4.58 22.37 30.76
C ALA A 651 -4.94 23.71 31.44
N ALA A 652 -4.95 23.76 32.78
CA ALA A 652 -5.15 24.99 33.53
C ALA A 652 -3.94 25.93 33.44
N HIS A 653 -2.72 25.40 33.29
CA HIS A 653 -1.46 26.16 33.33
C HIS A 653 -0.61 26.01 32.06
N MET A 654 -1.23 26.19 30.89
CA MET A 654 -0.58 26.00 29.59
C MET A 654 0.66 26.88 29.36
N GLN A 655 0.78 27.99 30.08
CA GLN A 655 1.90 28.94 29.98
C GLN A 655 3.26 28.29 30.25
N HIS A 656 3.33 27.23 31.07
CA HIS A 656 4.60 26.57 31.37
C HIS A 656 5.24 25.94 30.11
N PHE A 657 4.43 25.50 29.14
CA PHE A 657 4.93 24.92 27.89
C PHE A 657 5.50 25.95 26.92
N GLU A 658 5.18 27.24 27.05
CA GLU A 658 5.70 28.29 26.15
C GLU A 658 7.23 28.32 26.10
N SER A 659 7.89 28.11 27.24
CA SER A 659 9.36 28.05 27.35
C SER A 659 9.98 26.89 26.55
N ARG A 660 9.21 25.81 26.36
CA ARG A 660 9.61 24.60 25.63
C ARG A 660 9.31 24.69 24.15
N LYS A 661 8.54 25.67 23.69
CA LYS A 661 8.27 25.88 22.25
C LYS A 661 9.55 26.29 21.52
N LEU A 662 9.67 25.83 20.27
CA LEU A 662 10.70 26.25 19.32
C LEU A 662 10.44 27.69 18.86
N PHE A 663 9.17 28.07 18.72
CA PHE A 663 8.71 29.42 18.37
C PHE A 663 7.79 29.98 19.46
N PRO A 664 8.34 30.49 20.58
CA PRO A 664 7.55 31.04 21.68
C PRO A 664 6.63 32.18 21.23
N ARG A 665 5.49 32.37 21.90
CA ARG A 665 4.48 33.41 21.58
C ARG A 665 3.80 33.27 20.22
N THR A 666 4.07 32.19 19.49
CA THR A 666 3.35 31.87 18.25
C THR A 666 2.22 30.87 18.50
N GLN A 667 1.32 30.73 17.53
CA GLN A 667 0.26 29.71 17.56
C GLN A 667 0.77 28.30 17.17
N TRP A 668 2.09 28.14 16.96
CA TRP A 668 2.70 26.85 16.68
C TRP A 668 3.09 26.14 17.98
N GLU A 669 2.87 24.83 18.01
CA GLU A 669 3.05 23.96 19.19
C GLU A 669 4.26 23.03 19.03
N PHE A 670 5.22 23.41 18.16
CA PHE A 670 6.49 22.72 18.04
C PHE A 670 7.30 22.88 19.32
N HIS A 671 7.53 21.78 20.05
CA HIS A 671 8.44 21.76 21.18
C HIS A 671 9.89 21.52 20.73
N LYS A 672 10.84 22.06 21.49
CA LYS A 672 12.27 21.77 21.33
C LYS A 672 12.48 20.26 21.47
N PRO A 673 13.09 19.59 20.48
CA PRO A 673 13.31 18.15 20.55
C PRO A 673 14.16 17.79 21.78
N MET A 674 13.81 16.70 22.45
CA MET A 674 14.62 16.18 23.56
C MET A 674 15.80 15.38 23.00
N LYS A 675 16.83 15.11 23.81
CA LYS A 675 17.97 14.25 23.42
C LYS A 675 17.50 12.91 22.83
N MET A 676 16.45 12.34 23.41
CA MET A 676 15.85 11.09 22.95
C MET A 676 15.17 11.23 21.57
N ASP A 677 14.65 12.40 21.23
CA ASP A 677 14.04 12.66 19.91
C ASP A 677 15.11 12.79 18.83
N TYR A 678 16.25 13.42 19.13
CA TYR A 678 17.42 13.41 18.24
C TYR A 678 17.92 11.98 18.01
N LEU A 679 18.15 11.23 19.09
CA LEU A 679 18.63 9.84 19.00
C LEU A 679 17.65 8.95 18.24
N GLY A 680 16.35 9.09 18.50
CA GLY A 680 15.30 8.34 17.83
C GLY A 680 15.19 8.66 16.35
N PHE A 681 15.09 9.95 15.98
CA PHE A 681 14.94 10.37 14.59
C PHE A 681 16.18 10.06 13.75
N PHE A 682 17.37 10.50 14.19
CA PHE A 682 18.61 10.27 13.47
C PHE A 682 19.09 8.82 13.55
N GLY A 683 18.84 8.12 14.66
CA GLY A 683 19.07 6.68 14.77
C GLY A 683 18.21 5.89 13.78
N THR A 684 16.96 6.31 13.57
CA THR A 684 16.08 5.70 12.56
C THR A 684 16.59 5.96 11.14
N TRP A 685 17.14 7.15 10.85
CA TRP A 685 17.86 7.39 9.59
C TRP A 685 19.11 6.51 9.42
N GLY A 686 19.83 6.23 10.51
CA GLY A 686 20.90 5.24 10.52
C GLY A 686 20.41 3.84 10.10
N LEU A 687 19.24 3.42 10.59
CA LEU A 687 18.60 2.17 10.17
C LEU A 687 18.16 2.19 8.69
N VAL A 688 17.70 3.33 8.18
CA VAL A 688 17.43 3.50 6.74
C VAL A 688 18.70 3.26 5.93
N GLY A 689 19.81 3.90 6.32
CA GLY A 689 21.12 3.69 5.69
C GLY A 689 21.58 2.23 5.75
N LEU A 690 21.38 1.57 6.89
CA LEU A 690 21.68 0.15 7.06
C LEU A 690 20.85 -0.73 6.12
N ILE A 691 19.55 -0.46 5.95
CA ILE A 691 18.69 -1.23 5.04
C ILE A 691 19.12 -1.06 3.59
N VAL A 692 19.46 0.17 3.17
CA VAL A 692 19.98 0.43 1.82
C VAL A 692 21.32 -0.26 1.61
N LEU A 693 22.21 -0.21 2.61
CA LEU A 693 23.50 -0.91 2.58
C LEU A 693 23.31 -2.43 2.49
N LEU A 694 22.40 -3.01 3.29
CA LEU A 694 22.09 -4.44 3.25
C LEU A 694 21.55 -4.86 1.88
N LEU A 695 20.65 -4.07 1.30
CA LEU A 695 20.15 -4.30 -0.05
C LEU A 695 21.31 -4.30 -1.06
N TRP A 696 22.20 -3.29 -0.99
CA TRP A 696 23.36 -3.20 -1.86
C TRP A 696 24.31 -4.41 -1.69
N ILE A 697 24.61 -4.81 -0.44
CA ILE A 697 25.45 -5.99 -0.17
C ILE A 697 24.82 -7.23 -0.78
N VAL A 698 23.55 -7.51 -0.51
CA VAL A 698 22.84 -8.71 -0.99
C VAL A 698 22.83 -8.80 -2.52
N VAL A 699 22.67 -7.66 -3.20
CA VAL A 699 22.59 -7.57 -4.67
C VAL A 699 23.98 -7.71 -5.33
N ASN A 700 25.07 -7.51 -4.59
CA ASN A 700 26.44 -7.68 -5.08
C ASN A 700 27.11 -8.97 -4.56
N LEU A 701 26.38 -9.85 -3.87
CA LEU A 701 26.93 -11.13 -3.46
C LEU A 701 27.25 -11.98 -4.70
N GLY A 702 28.51 -12.38 -4.86
CA GLY A 702 28.97 -13.22 -5.95
C GLY A 702 29.13 -12.52 -7.31
N ALA A 703 29.05 -11.18 -7.33
CA ALA A 703 29.31 -10.32 -8.48
C ALA A 703 30.78 -10.27 -8.88
#